data_AF-A0A6P7SAH1-F1
#
_entry.id   AF-A0A6P7SAH1-F1
#
_cell.length_a   1.000
_cell.length_b   1.000
_cell.length_c   1.000
_cell.angle_alpha   90.00
_cell.angle_beta   90.00
_cell.angle_gamma   90.00
#
_symmetry.space_group_name_H-M   'P 1'
#
loop_
_entity.id
_entity.type
_entity.pdbx_description
1 polymer ?
#
loop_
_entity_poly.entity_id
_entity_poly.type
_entity_poly.pdbx_seq_one_letter_code
_entity_poly.pdbx_strand_id
1 'polypeptide(L)'
;MFSHNAILPQVTTALSQLATFSSSVRPAVHSFLVSKYYKTLVSKRSSTSKSEDKAAAVLDQQAISKAEPEKPSLKNHGFKDIPADVTLADLTPVLGSLATYNCKQGKVNEPLKWLETCISAQTFFENKSGFPENQLNLNNGGPAALSRQTFNQFIKKELKGLFAYQPIRGFKTHRSVGKTGLGKGNLTASSLDDLRRSVYERLFPESVKSAKKTERFKSIVDDFDSNPEFQEKLKVAFAEGYTARERREPDMKSTLMNRIFRVFFYLFLLWVILQVIQVLGSVGGAGIRGFGVLNRDQYEVNPEDITVTFEDVKGVDEAKQELKDIVEYLKNPEKFTALGAKLPKGVLLVGPPGIGKTLLARAVAGEAGVPFFHASGSEFDEIFVGTGAKRVRQLFSAGKMRAPCVIFIDEIDTVGAKRTSSQIHPYANQTINQLLSEMDGFHQNEGVIVLGATNRRDNLDKALLRPGRFDVEVRVFPPDLKGRRDILKYYMCKIKMESDLNVDLLAKGTTGFTGADLENLVNQAALKAAMDGASNVSMEHMEFARDKVLMGPAKKTRIPDEEVNWLTAYHEAGHTIVAYFTSDATPLHKVTIIPRGMSLGHTSYIAEKEIFNKTKAQLLAEIDVCMGGRVAEEVIYGGEKVTTGAGSDFQQATAIAEAMVKKFGMSEKIGVRVFDDNDPFDSGLSMLKVNELSPAIQEQLDTEIKRILQESYDRARHIMKTHSTEHKAIAQALMKYETLDSDDVKAIVDGKVPQKLTS
;
A
#
# COMPACT_ATOMS: atom_id res chain seq x y z
N MET A 1 26.88 5.08 -63.51
CA MET A 1 25.55 5.38 -62.95
C MET A 1 25.12 4.21 -62.07
N PHE A 2 25.38 4.30 -60.76
CA PHE A 2 24.58 3.61 -59.74
C PHE A 2 24.50 4.58 -58.56
N SER A 3 23.27 4.81 -58.11
CA SER A 3 22.82 5.99 -57.36
C SER A 3 23.27 6.00 -55.90
N HIS A 4 23.69 7.18 -55.44
CA HIS A 4 24.19 7.54 -54.11
C HIS A 4 23.25 7.32 -52.90
N ASN A 5 22.09 6.69 -53.06
CA ASN A 5 21.06 6.59 -51.99
C ASN A 5 21.09 5.30 -51.16
N ALA A 6 22.01 4.36 -51.41
CA ALA A 6 22.06 3.09 -50.67
C ALA A 6 22.99 3.08 -49.45
N ILE A 7 23.82 4.11 -49.25
CA ILE A 7 24.88 4.13 -48.23
C ILE A 7 24.46 4.84 -46.92
N LEU A 8 23.43 5.68 -46.97
CA LEU A 8 22.96 6.49 -45.83
C LEU A 8 22.50 5.68 -44.60
N PRO A 9 21.76 4.56 -44.73
CA PRO A 9 21.28 3.79 -43.59
C PRO A 9 22.41 3.06 -42.85
N GLN A 10 23.40 2.56 -43.59
CA GLN A 10 24.52 1.82 -42.98
C GLN A 10 25.47 2.75 -42.22
N VAL A 11 25.69 3.97 -42.75
CA VAL A 11 26.50 5.00 -42.09
C VAL A 11 25.83 5.55 -40.83
N THR A 12 24.51 5.76 -40.85
CA THR A 12 23.76 6.21 -39.67
C THR A 12 23.71 5.14 -38.58
N THR A 13 23.59 3.86 -38.97
CA THR A 13 23.64 2.74 -38.02
C THR A 13 25.03 2.61 -37.38
N ALA A 14 26.10 2.72 -38.17
CA ALA A 14 27.49 2.71 -37.68
C ALA A 14 27.80 3.90 -36.76
N LEU A 15 27.29 5.10 -37.07
CA LEU A 15 27.42 6.28 -36.21
C LEU A 15 26.65 6.13 -34.89
N SER A 16 25.48 5.48 -34.90
CA SER A 16 24.74 5.18 -33.66
C SER A 16 25.49 4.16 -32.79
N GLN A 17 26.10 3.14 -33.40
CA GLN A 17 26.87 2.11 -32.69
C GLN A 17 28.16 2.70 -32.09
N LEU A 18 28.84 3.60 -32.80
CA LEU A 18 30.01 4.34 -32.29
C LEU A 18 29.65 5.33 -31.17
N ALA A 19 28.49 6.00 -31.26
CA ALA A 19 27.99 6.85 -30.18
C ALA A 19 27.70 6.05 -28.91
N THR A 20 27.11 4.86 -29.06
CA THR A 20 26.82 3.90 -27.98
C THR A 20 28.09 3.31 -27.36
N PHE A 21 29.12 3.10 -28.18
CA PHE A 21 30.46 2.70 -27.72
C PHE A 21 31.13 3.81 -26.90
N SER A 22 31.02 5.07 -27.33
CA SER A 22 31.61 6.20 -26.59
C SER A 22 30.93 6.49 -25.24
N SER A 23 29.62 6.23 -25.13
CA SER A 23 28.84 6.46 -23.91
C SER A 23 28.99 5.35 -22.87
N SER A 24 29.30 4.12 -23.29
CA SER A 24 29.49 2.95 -22.41
C SER A 24 30.92 2.81 -21.86
N VAL A 25 31.93 3.34 -22.54
CA VAL A 25 33.33 3.31 -22.08
C VAL A 25 33.58 4.29 -20.91
N ARG A 26 32.89 5.44 -20.88
CA ARG A 26 33.05 6.47 -19.82
C ARG A 26 32.69 5.96 -18.41
N PRO A 27 31.53 5.30 -18.21
CA PRO A 27 31.16 4.72 -16.91
C PRO A 27 32.05 3.55 -16.48
N ALA A 28 32.49 2.71 -17.42
CA ALA A 28 33.32 1.54 -17.14
C ALA A 28 34.73 1.92 -16.66
N VAL A 29 35.34 2.94 -17.27
CA VAL A 29 36.64 3.47 -16.83
C VAL A 29 36.52 4.20 -15.49
N HIS A 30 35.40 4.88 -15.24
CA HIS A 30 35.13 5.53 -13.95
C HIS A 30 34.92 4.52 -12.82
N SER A 31 34.16 3.43 -13.06
CA SER A 31 33.96 2.33 -12.11
C SER A 31 35.28 1.64 -11.73
N PHE A 32 36.15 1.39 -12.72
CA PHE A 32 37.45 0.76 -12.48
C PHE A 32 38.39 1.65 -11.65
N LEU A 33 38.44 2.95 -11.95
CA LEU A 33 39.26 3.93 -11.22
C LEU A 33 38.76 4.16 -9.79
N VAL A 34 37.43 4.23 -9.60
CA VAL A 34 36.81 4.37 -8.28
C VAL A 34 37.03 3.11 -7.43
N SER A 35 36.90 1.90 -8.00
CA SER A 35 37.15 0.67 -7.24
C SER A 35 38.61 0.54 -6.77
N LYS A 36 39.57 1.02 -7.58
CA LYS A 36 41.00 1.00 -7.25
C LYS A 36 41.35 2.07 -6.19
N TYR A 37 40.70 3.23 -6.24
CA TYR A 37 40.80 4.28 -5.21
C TYR A 37 40.15 3.86 -3.88
N TYR A 38 39.01 3.17 -3.94
CA TYR A 38 38.31 2.69 -2.75
C TYR A 38 39.07 1.54 -2.07
N LYS A 39 39.64 0.60 -2.84
CA LYS A 39 40.51 -0.47 -2.30
C LYS A 39 41.79 0.07 -1.64
N THR A 40 42.38 1.15 -2.18
CA THR A 40 43.56 1.81 -1.57
C THR A 40 43.22 2.65 -0.34
N LEU A 41 42.00 3.20 -0.24
CA LEU A 41 41.51 3.92 0.95
C LEU A 41 41.10 2.98 2.09
N VAL A 42 40.47 1.84 1.79
CA VAL A 42 40.09 0.81 2.78
C VAL A 42 41.32 0.08 3.34
N SER A 43 42.35 -0.14 2.51
CA SER A 43 43.66 -0.65 2.93
C SER A 43 44.41 0.30 3.88
N LYS A 44 44.18 1.62 3.78
CA LYS A 44 44.80 2.63 4.66
C LYS A 44 44.05 2.89 5.98
N ARG A 45 42.79 2.47 6.11
CA ARG A 45 41.98 2.64 7.34
C ARG A 45 42.00 1.41 8.28
N SER A 46 42.52 0.27 7.83
CA SER A 46 42.54 -0.98 8.59
C SER A 46 43.86 -1.26 9.34
N SER A 47 44.86 -0.38 9.25
CA SER A 47 46.17 -0.54 9.91
C SER A 47 46.48 0.62 10.86
N THR A 48 45.77 0.67 11.98
CA THR A 48 46.24 1.35 13.20
C THR A 48 46.35 0.35 14.35
N SER A 49 47.39 -0.48 14.33
CA SER A 49 47.97 -1.09 15.53
C SER A 49 49.38 -1.60 15.23
N LYS A 50 50.36 -0.98 15.90
CA LYS A 50 51.73 -1.41 16.27
C LYS A 50 52.50 -2.44 15.41
N SER A 51 53.69 -1.97 15.00
CA SER A 51 55.00 -2.64 14.84
C SER A 51 55.10 -3.97 14.07
N GLU A 52 56.10 -3.96 13.15
CA GLU A 52 56.63 -5.06 12.32
C GLU A 52 56.09 -5.06 10.87
N ASP A 53 56.95 -5.49 9.94
CA ASP A 53 56.76 -5.57 8.48
C ASP A 53 57.02 -4.33 7.61
N LYS A 54 58.28 -3.86 7.62
CA LYS A 54 58.88 -3.05 6.54
C LYS A 54 59.53 -3.89 5.42
N ALA A 55 59.41 -5.22 5.43
CA ALA A 55 60.13 -6.11 4.50
C ALA A 55 59.28 -6.67 3.33
N ALA A 56 57.95 -6.64 3.41
CA ALA A 56 57.09 -7.23 2.38
C ALA A 56 56.75 -6.30 1.20
N ALA A 57 57.06 -5.00 1.30
CA ALA A 57 56.65 -3.99 0.31
C ALA A 57 57.62 -3.80 -0.88
N VAL A 58 58.78 -4.49 -0.88
CA VAL A 58 59.86 -4.28 -1.87
C VAL A 58 59.89 -5.35 -2.97
N LEU A 59 59.24 -6.50 -2.78
CA LEU A 59 59.34 -7.63 -3.71
C LEU A 59 58.28 -7.63 -4.84
N ASP A 60 57.17 -6.89 -4.70
CA ASP A 60 56.07 -6.93 -5.68
C ASP A 60 56.16 -5.85 -6.77
N GLN A 61 57.10 -4.90 -6.65
CA GLN A 61 57.30 -3.81 -7.63
C GLN A 61 58.19 -4.21 -8.81
N GLN A 62 58.92 -5.33 -8.72
CA GLN A 62 59.82 -5.79 -9.78
C GLN A 62 59.17 -6.77 -10.78
N ALA A 63 57.98 -7.29 -10.48
CA ALA A 63 57.27 -8.23 -11.37
C ALA A 63 56.37 -7.57 -12.42
N ILE A 64 56.08 -6.27 -12.29
CA ILE A 64 55.11 -5.55 -13.15
C ILE A 64 55.79 -4.84 -14.35
N SER A 65 57.13 -4.80 -14.40
CA SER A 65 57.89 -4.06 -15.42
C SER A 65 58.32 -4.88 -16.65
N LYS A 66 57.86 -6.13 -16.82
CA LYS A 66 58.28 -7.04 -17.91
C LYS A 66 57.15 -7.68 -18.73
N ALA A 67 55.94 -7.12 -18.74
CA ALA A 67 54.89 -7.55 -19.66
C ALA A 67 54.86 -6.66 -20.91
N GLU A 68 55.17 -7.22 -22.09
CA GLU A 68 54.94 -6.56 -23.38
C GLU A 68 53.44 -6.31 -23.58
N PRO A 69 53.00 -5.15 -24.10
CA PRO A 69 51.59 -4.88 -24.29
C PRO A 69 51.07 -5.56 -25.56
N GLU A 70 50.35 -6.67 -25.40
CA GLU A 70 49.49 -7.22 -26.45
C GLU A 70 48.48 -6.14 -26.91
N LYS A 71 48.38 -5.94 -28.23
CA LYS A 71 47.46 -4.97 -28.83
C LYS A 71 46.00 -5.44 -28.60
N PRO A 72 45.12 -4.63 -27.98
CA PRO A 72 43.78 -5.08 -27.63
C PRO A 72 42.89 -5.26 -28.87
N SER A 73 42.41 -6.47 -29.11
CA SER A 73 41.37 -6.75 -30.12
C SER A 73 39.98 -6.47 -29.54
N LEU A 74 39.07 -5.91 -30.34
CA LEU A 74 37.73 -5.52 -29.91
C LEU A 74 36.83 -6.70 -29.48
N LYS A 75 37.19 -7.94 -29.86
CA LYS A 75 36.48 -9.16 -29.43
C LYS A 75 36.68 -9.48 -27.94
N ASN A 76 37.86 -9.18 -27.39
CA ASN A 76 38.17 -9.41 -25.97
C ASN A 76 37.38 -8.49 -25.02
N HIS A 77 36.66 -7.51 -25.58
CA HIS A 77 35.80 -6.57 -24.86
C HIS A 77 34.30 -6.77 -25.12
N GLY A 78 33.89 -7.96 -25.62
CA GLY A 78 32.49 -8.40 -25.62
C GLY A 78 31.68 -8.18 -26.89
N PHE A 79 32.32 -7.83 -28.02
CA PHE A 79 31.65 -7.61 -29.31
C PHE A 79 31.80 -8.83 -30.22
N LYS A 80 30.76 -9.67 -30.33
CA LYS A 80 30.82 -10.98 -31.02
C LYS A 80 30.66 -10.90 -32.55
N ASP A 81 30.04 -9.85 -33.07
CA ASP A 81 29.60 -9.78 -34.48
C ASP A 81 30.56 -9.01 -35.42
N ILE A 82 31.78 -8.70 -34.98
CA ILE A 82 32.79 -7.98 -35.78
C ILE A 82 33.89 -8.95 -36.25
N PRO A 83 34.33 -8.90 -37.53
CA PRO A 83 35.48 -9.67 -38.02
C PRO A 83 36.75 -9.36 -37.21
N ALA A 84 37.61 -10.37 -37.01
CA ALA A 84 38.67 -10.35 -35.99
C ALA A 84 39.79 -9.31 -36.22
N ASP A 85 39.84 -8.66 -37.38
CA ASP A 85 41.05 -8.02 -37.89
C ASP A 85 40.99 -6.48 -37.90
N VAL A 86 39.88 -5.88 -37.44
CA VAL A 86 39.72 -4.41 -37.48
C VAL A 86 40.36 -3.76 -36.26
N THR A 87 41.40 -2.95 -36.47
CA THR A 87 42.08 -2.22 -35.41
C THR A 87 41.59 -0.77 -35.32
N LEU A 88 41.76 -0.14 -34.15
CA LEU A 88 41.30 1.23 -33.89
C LEU A 88 41.95 2.29 -34.82
N ALA A 89 43.09 1.95 -35.43
CA ALA A 89 43.79 2.77 -36.40
C ALA A 89 43.08 2.83 -37.77
N ASP A 90 42.34 1.77 -38.15
CA ASP A 90 41.68 1.65 -39.45
C ASP A 90 40.38 2.49 -39.54
N LEU A 91 39.83 2.91 -38.40
CA LEU A 91 38.64 3.76 -38.30
C LEU A 91 38.94 5.26 -38.48
N THR A 92 40.20 5.66 -38.30
CA THR A 92 40.66 7.06 -38.39
C THR A 92 40.41 7.73 -39.75
N PRO A 93 40.70 7.09 -40.91
CA PRO A 93 40.44 7.69 -42.22
C PRO A 93 38.94 7.77 -42.59
N VAL A 94 38.12 6.87 -42.05
CA VAL A 94 36.66 6.87 -42.27
C VAL A 94 36.00 8.05 -41.55
N LEU A 95 36.47 8.37 -40.34
CA LEU A 95 35.98 9.53 -39.58
C LEU A 95 36.39 10.86 -40.22
N GLY A 96 37.59 10.95 -40.81
CA GLY A 96 38.06 12.16 -41.50
C GLY A 96 37.33 12.46 -42.82
N SER A 97 36.87 11.42 -43.53
CA SER A 97 36.10 11.58 -44.78
C SER A 97 34.64 11.99 -44.53
N LEU A 98 34.05 11.56 -43.41
CA LEU A 98 32.72 11.99 -42.97
C LEU A 98 32.68 13.47 -42.54
N ALA A 99 33.73 13.95 -41.89
CA ALA A 99 33.84 15.35 -41.46
C ALA A 99 33.95 16.33 -42.65
N THR A 100 34.61 15.91 -43.75
CA THR A 100 34.79 16.73 -44.96
C THR A 100 33.59 16.71 -45.91
N TYR A 101 32.75 15.66 -45.87
CA TYR A 101 31.56 15.55 -46.72
C TYR A 101 30.47 16.59 -46.35
N ASN A 102 30.27 16.85 -45.05
CA ASN A 102 29.28 17.82 -44.56
C ASN A 102 29.69 19.30 -44.76
N CYS A 103 30.96 19.58 -45.04
CA CYS A 103 31.46 20.95 -45.14
C CYS A 103 31.42 21.52 -46.57
N LYS A 104 31.21 20.69 -47.60
CA LYS A 104 31.20 21.11 -49.02
C LYS A 104 29.82 21.32 -49.64
N GLN A 105 28.74 20.88 -49.00
CA GLN A 105 27.38 21.15 -49.48
C GLN A 105 26.80 22.33 -48.69
N GLY A 106 27.01 23.55 -49.21
CA GLY A 106 26.45 24.78 -48.67
C GLY A 106 24.91 24.82 -48.75
N LYS A 107 24.24 24.12 -47.83
CA LYS A 107 22.81 24.29 -47.55
C LYS A 107 22.60 24.42 -46.04
N VAL A 108 22.57 25.67 -45.60
CA VAL A 108 22.01 26.08 -44.32
C VAL A 108 20.49 26.20 -44.49
N ASN A 109 19.74 25.60 -43.55
CA ASN A 109 18.33 25.86 -43.18
C ASN A 109 17.52 24.57 -43.04
N GLU A 110 17.77 23.82 -41.97
CA GLU A 110 16.75 23.07 -41.22
C GLU A 110 17.39 22.60 -39.90
N PRO A 111 16.91 23.06 -38.72
CA PRO A 111 17.49 22.61 -37.45
C PRO A 111 17.08 21.16 -37.18
N LEU A 112 18.04 20.25 -37.33
CA LEU A 112 17.92 18.85 -36.90
C LEU A 112 17.53 18.81 -35.42
N LYS A 113 16.33 18.30 -35.17
CA LYS A 113 15.71 18.17 -33.85
C LYS A 113 16.40 17.00 -33.11
N TRP A 114 17.05 17.36 -32.00
CA TRP A 114 17.57 16.53 -30.89
C TRP A 114 19.03 16.07 -30.92
N LEU A 115 19.80 16.55 -29.93
CA LEU A 115 20.77 15.82 -29.10
C LEU A 115 21.21 16.72 -27.92
N GLU A 116 20.43 16.75 -26.83
CA GLU A 116 20.90 17.31 -25.54
C GLU A 116 21.88 16.31 -24.91
N THR A 117 23.11 16.71 -24.62
CA THR A 117 24.04 15.94 -23.78
C THR A 117 24.21 16.62 -22.43
N CYS A 118 23.99 15.89 -21.33
CA CYS A 118 23.94 16.46 -19.98
C CYS A 118 25.23 16.17 -19.19
N ILE A 119 25.71 17.16 -18.43
CA ILE A 119 26.80 17.03 -17.45
C ILE A 119 26.22 17.36 -16.07
N SER A 120 26.53 16.54 -15.05
CA SER A 120 26.13 16.77 -13.65
C SER A 120 27.37 16.80 -12.74
N ALA A 121 27.38 17.70 -11.77
CA ALA A 121 28.37 17.78 -10.69
C ALA A 121 28.17 16.68 -9.65
N GLN A 122 29.19 16.45 -8.82
CA GLN A 122 29.23 15.34 -7.85
C GLN A 122 28.23 15.50 -6.69
N THR A 123 27.77 16.73 -6.40
CA THR A 123 26.77 16.96 -5.34
C THR A 123 25.51 17.66 -5.85
N PHE A 124 24.38 17.35 -5.23
CA PHE A 124 23.08 17.95 -5.55
C PHE A 124 23.07 19.47 -5.36
N PHE A 125 23.79 19.95 -4.34
CA PHE A 125 23.82 21.38 -4.00
C PHE A 125 24.56 22.22 -5.04
N GLU A 126 25.65 21.71 -5.60
CA GLU A 126 26.42 22.33 -6.69
C GLU A 126 25.64 22.34 -8.01
N ASN A 127 24.93 21.25 -8.31
CA ASN A 127 24.03 21.19 -9.47
C ASN A 127 22.85 22.18 -9.38
N LYS A 128 22.42 22.52 -8.16
CA LYS A 128 21.32 23.46 -7.91
C LYS A 128 21.78 24.92 -7.90
N SER A 129 23.01 25.19 -7.44
CA SER A 129 23.52 26.54 -7.22
C SER A 129 24.48 27.03 -8.31
N GLY A 130 24.86 26.16 -9.24
CA GLY A 130 25.89 26.41 -10.26
C GLY A 130 27.30 26.09 -9.76
N PHE A 131 28.17 25.58 -10.64
CA PHE A 131 29.56 25.27 -10.32
C PHE A 131 30.52 25.97 -11.32
N PRO A 132 31.72 26.39 -10.89
CA PRO A 132 32.67 27.09 -11.75
C PRO A 132 33.28 26.16 -12.81
N GLU A 133 33.37 26.61 -14.07
CA GLU A 133 33.89 25.84 -15.23
C GLU A 133 35.30 25.26 -15.00
N ASN A 134 36.11 25.89 -14.15
CA ASN A 134 37.48 25.48 -13.87
C ASN A 134 37.58 24.09 -13.21
N GLN A 135 36.50 23.57 -12.63
CA GLN A 135 36.46 22.21 -12.07
C GLN A 135 36.21 21.10 -13.12
N LEU A 136 35.79 21.46 -14.34
CA LEU A 136 35.67 20.51 -15.47
C LEU A 136 37.01 20.28 -16.19
N ASN A 137 38.00 21.13 -15.94
CA ASN A 137 39.37 20.92 -16.41
C ASN A 137 40.09 19.98 -15.43
N LEU A 138 40.20 18.70 -15.80
CA LEU A 138 41.12 17.73 -15.18
C LEU A 138 42.58 18.12 -15.43
N ASN A 139 43.01 19.23 -14.84
CA ASN A 139 44.40 19.62 -14.67
C ASN A 139 44.62 19.77 -13.16
N ASN A 140 44.93 18.67 -12.48
CA ASN A 140 45.75 18.68 -11.26
C ASN A 140 46.28 17.28 -10.93
N GLY A 141 47.62 17.14 -11.01
CA GLY A 141 48.48 16.37 -10.11
C GLY A 141 48.46 14.83 -10.15
N GLY A 142 49.36 14.21 -10.92
CA GLY A 142 49.79 12.80 -10.76
C GLY A 142 50.70 12.32 -11.90
N PRO A 143 51.77 11.53 -11.65
CA PRO A 143 53.09 11.72 -12.27
C PRO A 143 53.25 11.19 -13.70
N ALA A 144 54.26 11.78 -14.36
CA ALA A 144 54.60 11.66 -15.77
C ALA A 144 55.30 10.33 -16.12
N ALA A 145 54.69 9.57 -17.03
CA ALA A 145 55.37 8.81 -18.08
C ALA A 145 54.31 8.35 -19.10
N LEU A 146 54.63 8.49 -20.39
CA LEU A 146 53.84 8.10 -21.58
C LEU A 146 52.81 9.14 -22.11
N SER A 147 53.35 10.05 -22.92
CA SER A 147 52.78 10.78 -24.09
C SER A 147 51.30 11.17 -24.10
N ARG A 148 50.89 12.00 -23.13
CA ARG A 148 49.59 12.70 -23.09
C ARG A 148 49.45 13.87 -24.10
N GLN A 149 50.49 14.18 -24.87
CA GLN A 149 50.56 15.40 -25.71
C GLN A 149 50.03 15.22 -27.13
N THR A 150 50.15 14.04 -27.74
CA THR A 150 49.71 13.82 -29.14
C THR A 150 48.20 13.65 -29.26
N PHE A 151 47.57 12.94 -28.32
CA PHE A 151 46.11 12.73 -28.33
C PHE A 151 45.32 14.01 -28.03
N ASN A 152 45.80 14.84 -27.12
CA ASN A 152 45.14 16.10 -26.76
C ASN A 152 45.30 17.20 -27.82
N GLN A 153 46.37 17.17 -28.62
CA GLN A 153 46.52 18.06 -29.77
C GLN A 153 45.60 17.66 -30.94
N PHE A 154 45.38 16.36 -31.15
CA PHE A 154 44.45 15.84 -32.16
C PHE A 154 43.00 16.27 -31.87
N ILE A 155 42.55 16.05 -30.63
CA ILE A 155 41.20 16.45 -30.17
C ILE A 155 41.00 17.98 -30.26
N LYS A 156 42.00 18.78 -29.91
CA LYS A 156 41.88 20.25 -29.89
C LYS A 156 41.86 20.91 -31.27
N LYS A 157 42.42 20.27 -32.30
CA LYS A 157 42.56 20.89 -33.63
C LYS A 157 41.41 20.55 -34.58
N GLU A 158 40.86 19.34 -34.48
CA GLU A 158 39.78 18.85 -35.36
C GLU A 158 38.35 19.13 -34.82
N LEU A 159 38.14 19.12 -33.49
CA LEU A 159 36.79 19.21 -32.91
C LEU A 159 36.36 20.64 -32.49
N LYS A 160 37.23 21.64 -32.65
CA LYS A 160 36.90 23.04 -32.31
C LYS A 160 35.82 23.67 -33.20
N GLY A 161 35.58 23.13 -34.39
CA GLY A 161 34.51 23.58 -35.27
C GLY A 161 33.11 23.09 -34.89
N LEU A 162 32.99 22.05 -34.05
CA LEU A 162 31.73 21.34 -33.81
C LEU A 162 31.00 21.77 -32.52
N PHE A 163 31.65 22.51 -31.63
CA PHE A 163 31.06 22.93 -30.34
C PHE A 163 31.27 24.42 -30.09
N ALA A 164 30.62 25.25 -30.91
CA ALA A 164 30.61 26.70 -30.77
C ALA A 164 29.25 27.22 -30.26
N TYR A 165 28.58 26.53 -29.33
CA TYR A 165 27.44 27.08 -28.58
C TYR A 165 27.33 26.38 -27.22
N GLN A 166 27.36 27.15 -26.14
CA GLN A 166 27.39 26.64 -24.76
C GLN A 166 26.07 26.99 -24.03
N PRO A 167 25.10 26.07 -23.96
CA PRO A 167 23.93 26.26 -23.10
C PRO A 167 24.24 25.82 -21.65
N ILE A 168 23.98 26.71 -20.69
CA ILE A 168 24.05 26.43 -19.24
C ILE A 168 22.66 25.98 -18.78
N ARG A 169 22.54 24.86 -18.04
CA ARG A 169 21.27 24.45 -17.40
C ARG A 169 21.45 24.23 -15.90
N GLY A 170 20.64 24.94 -15.10
CA GLY A 170 20.41 24.66 -13.68
C GLY A 170 19.16 23.80 -13.48
N PHE A 171 19.08 23.08 -12.36
CA PHE A 171 17.93 22.25 -12.01
C PHE A 171 16.66 23.08 -11.81
N LYS A 172 15.69 22.98 -12.73
CA LYS A 172 14.28 23.36 -12.49
C LYS A 172 13.43 22.09 -12.52
N THR A 173 12.97 21.63 -11.35
CA THR A 173 11.94 20.60 -11.26
C THR A 173 10.57 21.22 -11.58
N HIS A 174 9.74 20.49 -12.33
CA HIS A 174 8.41 20.93 -12.76
C HIS A 174 7.40 20.88 -11.61
N ARG A 175 7.67 21.62 -10.52
CA ARG A 175 6.75 21.81 -9.39
C ARG A 175 7.02 23.16 -8.71
N SER A 176 6.73 24.25 -9.41
CA SER A 176 6.51 25.58 -8.82
C SER A 176 5.83 26.52 -9.83
N VAL A 177 4.60 26.19 -10.23
CA VAL A 177 3.66 27.20 -10.73
C VAL A 177 2.50 27.20 -9.75
N GLY A 178 2.48 28.23 -8.90
CA GLY A 178 1.47 28.41 -7.86
C GLY A 178 2.07 28.52 -6.45
N LYS A 179 2.11 29.75 -5.93
CA LYS A 179 2.58 30.22 -4.61
C LYS A 179 4.04 30.65 -4.53
N THR A 180 4.30 31.91 -4.88
CA THR A 180 5.44 32.67 -4.35
C THR A 180 4.93 33.64 -3.30
N GLY A 181 5.08 33.22 -2.04
CA GLY A 181 5.17 34.13 -0.91
C GLY A 181 6.55 34.80 -0.89
N LEU A 182 6.55 36.00 -0.33
CA LEU A 182 7.66 36.95 -0.16
C LEU A 182 9.02 36.33 0.22
N GLY A 183 10.08 36.71 -0.50
CA GLY A 183 11.45 36.53 -0.04
C GLY A 183 12.52 36.75 -1.10
N LYS A 184 13.13 37.95 -1.08
CA LYS A 184 14.39 38.39 -1.72
C LYS A 184 14.36 38.75 -3.23
N GLY A 185 14.46 40.06 -3.49
CA GLY A 185 15.34 40.62 -4.53
C GLY A 185 14.71 41.10 -5.83
N ASN A 186 14.65 42.44 -5.97
CA ASN A 186 14.51 43.26 -7.18
C ASN A 186 13.26 43.09 -8.08
N LEU A 187 12.36 44.08 -7.97
CA LEU A 187 11.13 44.22 -8.77
C LEU A 187 11.44 44.80 -10.16
N THR A 188 11.10 44.07 -11.22
CA THR A 188 11.07 44.56 -12.60
C THR A 188 9.63 44.85 -13.05
N ALA A 189 9.46 45.67 -14.10
CA ALA A 189 8.17 46.14 -14.62
C ALA A 189 7.17 45.03 -14.99
N SER A 190 7.63 43.80 -15.24
CA SER A 190 6.77 42.64 -15.52
C SER A 190 5.97 42.15 -14.30
N SER A 191 6.40 42.47 -13.07
CA SER A 191 5.74 42.05 -11.82
C SER A 191 4.40 42.78 -11.58
N LEU A 192 4.24 43.99 -12.14
CA LEU A 192 3.03 44.80 -12.00
C LEU A 192 1.88 44.33 -12.90
N ASP A 193 2.20 43.83 -14.09
CA ASP A 193 1.19 43.27 -15.02
C ASP A 193 0.67 41.91 -14.54
N ASP A 194 1.52 41.10 -13.91
CA ASP A 194 1.14 39.82 -13.29
C ASP A 194 0.27 40.03 -12.03
N LEU A 195 0.53 41.08 -11.26
CA LEU A 195 -0.32 41.46 -10.12
C LEU A 195 -1.73 41.87 -10.60
N ARG A 196 -1.81 42.63 -11.70
CA ARG A 196 -3.08 43.06 -12.31
C ARG A 196 -3.91 41.88 -12.82
N ARG A 197 -3.28 40.90 -13.47
CA ARG A 197 -3.94 39.66 -13.91
C ARG A 197 -4.47 38.82 -12.75
N SER A 198 -3.69 38.69 -11.67
CA SER A 198 -4.08 37.88 -10.50
C SER A 198 -5.28 38.44 -9.72
N VAL A 199 -5.45 39.76 -9.72
CA VAL A 199 -6.61 40.44 -9.11
C VAL A 199 -7.86 40.28 -9.98
N TYR A 200 -7.70 40.27 -11.31
CA TYR A 200 -8.81 40.11 -12.26
C TYR A 200 -9.42 38.71 -12.22
N GLU A 201 -8.59 37.66 -12.14
CA GLU A 201 -9.04 36.26 -12.07
C GLU A 201 -9.67 35.90 -10.71
N ARG A 202 -9.26 36.56 -9.61
CA ARG A 202 -9.83 36.32 -8.27
C ARG A 202 -11.20 36.94 -8.04
N LEU A 203 -11.57 37.98 -8.78
CA LEU A 203 -12.82 38.70 -8.58
C LEU A 203 -14.02 38.06 -9.30
N PHE A 204 -13.82 37.18 -10.28
CA PHE A 204 -14.91 36.60 -11.07
C PHE A 204 -14.65 35.12 -11.42
N PRO A 205 -15.11 34.16 -10.60
CA PRO A 205 -14.93 32.75 -10.89
C PRO A 205 -16.09 32.19 -11.73
N GLU A 206 -15.70 31.62 -12.87
CA GLU A 206 -16.34 30.56 -13.68
C GLU A 206 -17.57 30.80 -14.58
N SER A 207 -17.37 30.23 -15.79
CA SER A 207 -18.31 29.49 -16.65
C SER A 207 -18.97 30.22 -17.84
N VAL A 208 -18.48 29.81 -19.03
CA VAL A 208 -19.14 29.68 -20.35
C VAL A 208 -19.66 30.95 -21.06
N LYS A 209 -19.24 31.12 -22.33
CA LYS A 209 -19.70 32.09 -23.39
C LYS A 209 -18.81 33.33 -23.64
N SER A 210 -17.54 33.11 -24.02
CA SER A 210 -16.62 34.20 -24.46
C SER A 210 -16.48 34.34 -25.98
N ALA A 211 -17.59 34.49 -26.72
CA ALA A 211 -17.54 34.80 -28.15
C ALA A 211 -18.30 36.09 -28.56
N LYS A 212 -19.23 36.60 -27.74
CA LYS A 212 -20.09 37.75 -28.12
C LYS A 212 -19.67 39.11 -27.55
N LYS A 213 -18.67 39.19 -26.67
CA LYS A 213 -18.30 40.45 -25.98
C LYS A 213 -17.17 41.23 -26.65
N THR A 214 -16.44 40.61 -27.56
CA THR A 214 -15.29 41.18 -28.27
C THR A 214 -15.68 42.19 -29.35
N GLU A 215 -16.90 42.10 -29.90
CA GLU A 215 -17.38 43.01 -30.96
C GLU A 215 -17.81 44.38 -30.41
N ARG A 216 -18.41 44.43 -29.21
CA ARG A 216 -18.79 45.71 -28.56
C ARG A 216 -17.60 46.57 -28.16
N PHE A 217 -16.44 45.96 -27.94
CA PHE A 217 -15.23 46.70 -27.56
C PHE A 217 -14.50 47.25 -28.79
N LYS A 218 -14.52 46.51 -29.92
CA LYS A 218 -13.98 47.01 -31.19
C LYS A 218 -14.75 48.24 -31.70
N SER A 219 -16.08 48.26 -31.61
CA SER A 219 -16.87 49.42 -32.05
C SER A 219 -16.57 50.71 -31.25
N ILE A 220 -16.21 50.60 -29.97
CA ILE A 220 -15.85 51.76 -29.13
C ILE A 220 -14.44 52.26 -29.45
N VAL A 221 -13.55 51.36 -29.87
CA VAL A 221 -12.18 51.69 -30.28
C VAL A 221 -12.15 52.27 -31.70
N ASP A 222 -13.03 51.83 -32.61
CA ASP A 222 -13.15 52.40 -33.95
C ASP A 222 -13.81 53.80 -33.94
N ASP A 223 -14.71 54.06 -32.98
CA ASP A 223 -15.24 55.41 -32.68
C ASP A 223 -14.18 56.36 -32.09
N PHE A 224 -13.10 55.82 -31.53
CA PHE A 224 -12.02 56.58 -30.88
C PHE A 224 -11.08 57.26 -31.89
N ASP A 225 -10.86 56.63 -33.05
CA ASP A 225 -9.97 57.15 -34.11
C ASP A 225 -10.70 58.06 -35.11
N SER A 226 -12.03 58.05 -35.15
CA SER A 226 -12.81 58.68 -36.22
C SER A 226 -13.42 60.05 -35.89
N ASN A 227 -13.52 60.44 -34.60
CA ASN A 227 -14.23 61.67 -34.21
C ASN A 227 -13.34 62.71 -33.48
N PRO A 228 -12.87 63.78 -34.16
CA PRO A 228 -11.94 64.77 -33.60
C PRO A 228 -12.55 65.59 -32.44
N GLU A 229 -13.88 65.73 -32.37
CA GLU A 229 -14.58 66.49 -31.32
C GLU A 229 -14.53 65.77 -29.95
N PHE A 230 -14.45 64.44 -29.95
CA PHE A 230 -14.39 63.63 -28.72
C PHE A 230 -12.97 63.66 -28.10
N GLN A 231 -11.93 63.74 -28.93
CA GLN A 231 -10.56 63.90 -28.44
C GLN A 231 -10.33 65.25 -27.77
N GLU A 232 -11.02 66.30 -28.21
CA GLU A 232 -10.92 67.63 -27.62
C GLU A 232 -11.60 67.67 -26.24
N LYS A 233 -12.78 67.06 -26.10
CA LYS A 233 -13.45 66.88 -24.79
C LYS A 233 -12.61 66.09 -23.80
N LEU A 234 -11.88 65.08 -24.26
CA LEU A 234 -10.96 64.31 -23.41
C LEU A 234 -9.74 65.11 -22.99
N LYS A 235 -9.15 65.94 -23.87
CA LYS A 235 -8.05 66.85 -23.50
C LYS A 235 -8.49 67.89 -22.47
N VAL A 236 -9.72 68.42 -22.61
CA VAL A 236 -10.32 69.34 -21.64
C VAL A 236 -10.60 68.64 -20.31
N ALA A 237 -11.20 67.45 -20.31
CA ALA A 237 -11.43 66.67 -19.09
C ALA A 237 -10.12 66.25 -18.40
N PHE A 238 -9.06 66.00 -19.16
CA PHE A 238 -7.75 65.67 -18.62
C PHE A 238 -7.06 66.91 -18.04
N ALA A 239 -7.18 68.08 -18.67
CA ALA A 239 -6.69 69.35 -18.13
C ALA A 239 -7.45 69.79 -16.86
N GLU A 240 -8.77 69.55 -16.82
CA GLU A 240 -9.61 69.77 -15.63
C GLU A 240 -9.23 68.82 -14.49
N GLY A 241 -8.96 67.54 -14.80
CA GLY A 241 -8.45 66.56 -13.84
C GLY A 241 -7.04 66.88 -13.31
N TYR A 242 -6.18 67.48 -14.14
CA TYR A 242 -4.82 67.87 -13.75
C TYR A 242 -4.82 69.12 -12.86
N THR A 243 -5.65 70.12 -13.18
CA THR A 243 -5.80 71.35 -12.37
C THR A 243 -6.58 71.11 -11.07
N ALA A 244 -7.45 70.09 -11.01
CA ALA A 244 -8.11 69.65 -9.78
C ALA A 244 -7.13 69.04 -8.75
N ARG A 245 -5.95 68.59 -9.18
CA ARG A 245 -4.90 68.08 -8.29
C ARG A 245 -4.05 69.20 -7.67
N GLU A 246 -3.98 70.35 -8.33
CA GLU A 246 -3.11 71.47 -7.96
C GLU A 246 -3.74 72.42 -6.93
N ARG A 247 -5.07 72.39 -6.74
CA ARG A 247 -5.79 73.12 -5.66
C ARG A 247 -5.90 72.34 -4.33
N ARG A 248 -4.90 71.56 -3.94
CA ARG A 248 -4.77 71.07 -2.57
C ARG A 248 -3.58 71.72 -1.89
N GLU A 249 -3.72 73.00 -1.56
CA GLU A 249 -2.98 73.55 -0.43
C GLU A 249 -3.46 72.87 0.87
N PRO A 250 -2.57 72.63 1.84
CA PRO A 250 -2.90 71.84 3.02
C PRO A 250 -3.73 72.70 3.98
N ASP A 251 -5.03 72.43 4.05
CA ASP A 251 -5.87 73.04 5.09
C ASP A 251 -5.55 72.35 6.44
N MET A 252 -4.55 72.90 7.13
CA MET A 252 -3.85 72.30 8.27
C MET A 252 -4.73 72.16 9.54
N LYS A 253 -5.97 72.64 9.53
CA LYS A 253 -6.91 72.55 10.67
C LYS A 253 -7.88 71.35 10.60
N SER A 254 -8.20 70.80 9.42
CA SER A 254 -9.16 69.68 9.29
C SER A 254 -8.51 68.29 9.31
N THR A 255 -7.20 68.20 9.03
CA THR A 255 -6.41 66.96 9.08
C THR A 255 -5.91 66.60 10.46
N LEU A 256 -5.75 67.58 11.36
CA LEU A 256 -5.36 67.37 12.75
C LEU A 256 -6.54 66.85 13.59
N MET A 257 -7.73 67.42 13.39
CA MET A 257 -8.97 66.99 14.07
C MET A 257 -9.33 65.54 13.75
N ASN A 258 -9.21 65.12 12.48
CA ASN A 258 -9.46 63.73 12.06
C ASN A 258 -8.38 62.73 12.51
N ARG A 259 -7.18 63.19 12.89
CA ARG A 259 -6.16 62.33 13.52
C ARG A 259 -6.45 62.17 15.01
N ILE A 260 -6.81 63.26 15.69
CA ILE A 260 -7.21 63.25 17.09
C ILE A 260 -8.45 62.37 17.28
N PHE A 261 -9.49 62.54 16.46
CA PHE A 261 -10.71 61.74 16.58
C PHE A 261 -10.47 60.23 16.36
N ARG A 262 -9.54 59.86 15.48
CA ARG A 262 -9.13 58.46 15.28
C ARG A 262 -8.36 57.91 16.48
N VAL A 263 -7.44 58.68 17.06
CA VAL A 263 -6.72 58.26 18.27
C VAL A 263 -7.67 58.13 19.45
N PHE A 264 -8.60 59.07 19.63
CA PHE A 264 -9.66 58.96 20.64
C PHE A 264 -10.59 57.77 20.40
N PHE A 265 -10.94 57.46 19.15
CA PHE A 265 -11.73 56.28 18.83
C PHE A 265 -11.02 54.97 19.20
N TYR A 266 -9.72 54.84 18.90
CA TYR A 266 -8.94 53.66 19.30
C TYR A 266 -8.70 53.59 20.81
N LEU A 267 -8.49 54.72 21.49
CA LEU A 267 -8.38 54.77 22.95
C LEU A 267 -9.71 54.44 23.63
N PHE A 268 -10.82 54.90 23.06
CA PHE A 268 -12.17 54.56 23.53
C PHE A 268 -12.47 53.08 23.34
N LEU A 269 -12.13 52.50 22.19
CA LEU A 269 -12.26 51.06 21.95
C LEU A 269 -11.42 50.24 22.95
N LEU A 270 -10.17 50.66 23.20
CA LEU A 270 -9.30 50.03 24.19
C LEU A 270 -9.86 50.14 25.62
N TRP A 271 -10.41 51.31 25.98
CA TRP A 271 -11.05 51.53 27.27
C TRP A 271 -12.30 50.67 27.46
N VAL A 272 -13.14 50.52 26.43
CA VAL A 272 -14.31 49.62 26.44
C VAL A 272 -13.88 48.16 26.63
N ILE A 273 -12.83 47.71 25.93
CA ILE A 273 -12.30 46.35 26.10
C ILE A 273 -11.78 46.13 27.53
N LEU A 274 -11.07 47.11 28.11
CA LEU A 274 -10.60 47.04 29.49
C LEU A 274 -11.76 47.03 30.51
N GLN A 275 -12.83 47.78 30.26
CA GLN A 275 -14.04 47.75 31.10
C GLN A 275 -14.77 46.41 31.00
N VAL A 276 -14.85 45.81 29.81
CA VAL A 276 -15.42 44.45 29.63
C VAL A 276 -14.59 43.41 30.40
N ILE A 277 -13.25 43.50 30.37
CA ILE A 277 -12.37 42.60 31.14
C ILE A 277 -12.54 42.79 32.66
N GLN A 278 -12.74 44.03 33.13
CA GLN A 278 -13.01 44.32 34.54
C GLN A 278 -14.39 43.84 34.99
N VAL A 279 -15.42 43.93 34.14
CA VAL A 279 -16.77 43.44 34.43
C VAL A 279 -16.82 41.90 34.39
N LEU A 280 -16.11 41.26 33.46
CA LEU A 280 -15.97 39.79 33.45
C LEU A 280 -15.13 39.28 34.64
N GLY A 281 -14.19 40.08 35.15
CA GLY A 281 -13.38 39.78 36.32
C GLY A 281 -14.03 40.10 37.68
N SER A 282 -15.19 40.77 37.72
CA SER A 282 -15.85 41.18 38.97
C SER A 282 -17.11 40.37 39.32
N VAL A 283 -17.53 39.42 38.46
CA VAL A 283 -18.57 38.42 38.79
C VAL A 283 -17.99 37.19 39.51
N GLY A 284 -16.67 37.12 39.69
CA GLY A 284 -16.02 36.08 40.51
C GLY A 284 -14.67 36.56 41.02
N GLY A 285 -14.65 37.13 42.23
CA GLY A 285 -13.43 37.66 42.84
C GLY A 285 -12.34 36.60 43.03
N ALA A 286 -11.33 36.62 42.16
CA ALA A 286 -10.01 36.07 42.43
C ALA A 286 -8.99 36.76 41.50
N GLY A 287 -7.94 37.31 42.11
CA GLY A 287 -6.94 38.14 41.45
C GLY A 287 -6.15 37.45 40.33
N ILE A 288 -5.56 38.31 39.51
CA ILE A 288 -4.62 38.03 38.43
C ILE A 288 -3.37 37.33 38.99
N ARG A 289 -3.44 35.99 39.15
CA ARG A 289 -2.30 35.11 39.48
C ARG A 289 -2.45 33.70 38.91
N GLY A 290 -3.05 33.56 37.72
CA GLY A 290 -3.38 32.25 37.15
C GLY A 290 -3.34 32.12 35.63
N PHE A 291 -2.62 32.99 34.91
CA PHE A 291 -2.50 32.91 33.45
C PHE A 291 -1.49 31.83 32.98
N GLY A 292 -1.59 30.64 33.57
CA GLY A 292 -0.77 29.46 33.24
C GLY A 292 -1.54 28.13 33.24
N VAL A 293 -2.87 28.16 33.39
CA VAL A 293 -3.72 26.93 33.48
C VAL A 293 -4.92 27.01 32.52
N LEU A 294 -4.68 27.43 31.28
CA LEU A 294 -5.65 27.29 30.19
C LEU A 294 -4.94 26.63 29.01
N ASN A 295 -4.67 25.33 29.20
CA ASN A 295 -4.40 24.27 28.20
C ASN A 295 -3.89 23.02 28.95
N ARG A 296 -4.59 22.66 30.03
CA ARG A 296 -4.52 21.31 30.57
C ARG A 296 -5.66 20.56 29.89
N ASP A 297 -5.44 20.16 28.64
CA ASP A 297 -6.11 18.97 28.11
C ASP A 297 -5.64 17.82 29.00
N GLN A 298 -6.25 17.70 30.18
CA GLN A 298 -6.18 16.51 30.99
C GLN A 298 -7.03 15.52 30.22
N TYR A 299 -6.36 14.69 29.43
CA TYR A 299 -6.88 13.40 29.04
C TYR A 299 -7.12 12.64 30.37
N GLU A 300 -8.30 12.85 30.96
CA GLU A 300 -8.75 12.17 32.17
C GLU A 300 -9.20 10.78 31.75
N VAL A 301 -8.37 9.79 32.07
CA VAL A 301 -8.72 8.39 31.83
C VAL A 301 -9.66 7.95 32.95
N ASN A 302 -10.94 7.83 32.63
CA ASN A 302 -11.93 7.25 33.51
C ASN A 302 -12.11 5.76 33.17
N PRO A 303 -12.36 4.90 34.18
CA PRO A 303 -12.67 3.50 33.93
C PRO A 303 -14.02 3.39 33.20
N GLU A 304 -14.12 2.42 32.29
CA GLU A 304 -15.37 2.08 31.63
C GLU A 304 -16.26 1.27 32.59
N ASP A 305 -17.57 1.53 32.54
CA ASP A 305 -18.56 0.69 33.23
C ASP A 305 -18.72 -0.63 32.46
N ILE A 306 -18.33 -1.75 33.07
CA ILE A 306 -18.47 -3.09 32.47
C ILE A 306 -19.63 -3.84 33.07
N THR A 307 -20.48 -4.38 32.20
CA THR A 307 -21.54 -5.34 32.54
C THR A 307 -21.29 -6.75 31.98
N VAL A 308 -20.25 -6.92 31.15
CA VAL A 308 -19.94 -8.16 30.43
C VAL A 308 -19.17 -9.12 31.33
N THR A 309 -19.55 -10.39 31.34
CA THR A 309 -18.88 -11.46 32.11
C THR A 309 -18.38 -12.59 31.20
N PHE A 310 -17.68 -13.59 31.74
CA PHE A 310 -17.27 -14.77 30.96
C PHE A 310 -18.43 -15.58 30.40
N GLU A 311 -19.64 -15.43 30.95
CA GLU A 311 -20.83 -16.08 30.40
C GLU A 311 -21.24 -15.50 29.05
N ASP A 312 -20.98 -14.22 28.79
CA ASP A 312 -21.30 -13.57 27.51
C ASP A 312 -20.31 -13.94 26.39
N VAL A 313 -19.11 -14.44 26.75
CA VAL A 313 -18.07 -14.81 25.79
C VAL A 313 -18.18 -16.30 25.44
N LYS A 314 -18.73 -16.60 24.26
CA LYS A 314 -18.91 -17.97 23.76
C LYS A 314 -17.82 -18.35 22.74
N GLY A 315 -17.53 -19.65 22.66
CA GLY A 315 -16.68 -20.22 21.60
C GLY A 315 -15.16 -20.09 21.78
N VAL A 316 -14.69 -19.52 22.89
CA VAL A 316 -13.25 -19.38 23.19
C VAL A 316 -12.93 -20.00 24.56
N ASP A 317 -13.19 -21.29 24.71
CA ASP A 317 -13.12 -21.95 26.02
C ASP A 317 -11.68 -22.09 26.54
N GLU A 318 -10.71 -22.35 25.65
CA GLU A 318 -9.29 -22.48 26.00
C GLU A 318 -8.72 -21.16 26.54
N ALA A 319 -8.88 -20.05 25.80
CA ALA A 319 -8.40 -18.75 26.26
C ALA A 319 -9.10 -18.28 27.54
N LYS A 320 -10.40 -18.59 27.71
CA LYS A 320 -11.10 -18.32 28.97
C LYS A 320 -10.49 -19.09 30.13
N GLN A 321 -10.05 -20.33 29.91
CA GLN A 321 -9.44 -21.13 30.97
C GLN A 321 -8.08 -20.57 31.41
N GLU A 322 -7.23 -20.12 30.48
CA GLU A 322 -5.98 -19.45 30.82
C GLU A 322 -6.20 -18.11 31.56
N LEU A 323 -7.25 -17.37 31.17
CA LEU A 323 -7.59 -16.10 31.81
C LEU A 323 -8.31 -16.26 33.16
N LYS A 324 -8.84 -17.44 33.50
CA LYS A 324 -9.43 -17.70 34.83
C LYS A 324 -8.39 -17.55 35.94
N ASP A 325 -7.15 -17.95 35.70
CA ASP A 325 -6.06 -17.81 36.66
C ASP A 325 -5.80 -16.33 36.96
N ILE A 326 -5.86 -15.49 35.92
CA ILE A 326 -5.73 -14.02 36.02
C ILE A 326 -6.88 -13.41 36.82
N VAL A 327 -8.10 -13.89 36.58
CA VAL A 327 -9.29 -13.46 37.34
C VAL A 327 -9.20 -13.85 38.81
N GLU A 328 -8.81 -15.10 39.13
CA GLU A 328 -8.67 -15.54 40.53
C GLU A 328 -7.62 -14.70 41.26
N TYR A 329 -6.54 -14.37 40.55
CA TYR A 329 -5.52 -13.46 41.06
C TYR A 329 -6.08 -12.06 41.36
N LEU A 330 -6.84 -11.45 40.45
CA LEU A 330 -7.44 -10.13 40.66
C LEU A 330 -8.47 -10.13 41.81
N LYS A 331 -9.19 -11.24 42.01
CA LYS A 331 -10.14 -11.41 43.12
C LYS A 331 -9.46 -11.55 44.48
N ASN A 332 -8.36 -12.32 44.55
CA ASN A 332 -7.69 -12.66 45.82
C ASN A 332 -6.15 -12.54 45.72
N PRO A 333 -5.60 -11.32 45.56
CA PRO A 333 -4.16 -11.14 45.35
C PRO A 333 -3.31 -11.63 46.55
N GLU A 334 -3.81 -11.45 47.78
CA GLU A 334 -3.11 -11.83 49.02
C GLU A 334 -2.79 -13.33 49.11
N LYS A 335 -3.68 -14.18 48.60
CA LYS A 335 -3.52 -15.65 48.59
C LYS A 335 -2.25 -16.05 47.81
N PHE A 336 -1.97 -15.37 46.70
CA PHE A 336 -0.81 -15.63 45.85
C PHE A 336 0.46 -14.99 46.41
N THR A 337 0.34 -13.76 46.94
CA THR A 337 1.48 -13.06 47.56
C THR A 337 1.99 -13.77 48.83
N ALA A 338 1.09 -14.36 49.64
CA ALA A 338 1.47 -15.12 50.84
C ALA A 338 2.36 -16.34 50.55
N LEU A 339 2.19 -16.94 49.37
CA LEU A 339 2.99 -18.08 48.90
C LEU A 339 4.26 -17.66 48.16
N GLY A 340 4.49 -16.35 47.98
CA GLY A 340 5.62 -15.81 47.23
C GLY A 340 5.51 -16.00 45.71
N ALA A 341 4.31 -16.28 45.19
CA ALA A 341 4.08 -16.38 43.76
C ALA A 341 4.28 -14.99 43.11
N LYS A 342 4.94 -14.97 41.95
CA LYS A 342 5.12 -13.75 41.16
C LYS A 342 3.97 -13.59 40.20
N LEU A 343 3.40 -12.40 40.21
CA LEU A 343 2.22 -12.06 39.43
C LEU A 343 2.63 -11.70 38.00
N PRO A 344 1.91 -12.19 36.98
CA PRO A 344 2.14 -11.75 35.61
C PRO A 344 1.78 -10.27 35.49
N LYS A 345 2.72 -9.45 35.04
CA LYS A 345 2.51 -8.00 34.87
C LYS A 345 1.64 -7.68 33.67
N GLY A 346 1.74 -8.49 32.63
CA GLY A 346 0.95 -8.32 31.43
C GLY A 346 0.68 -9.61 30.67
N VAL A 347 -0.45 -9.61 29.99
CA VAL A 347 -0.95 -10.72 29.17
C VAL A 347 -1.20 -10.19 27.76
N LEU A 348 -0.66 -10.87 26.74
CA LEU A 348 -0.85 -10.53 25.34
C LEU A 348 -1.88 -11.48 24.71
N LEU A 349 -3.01 -10.94 24.29
CA LEU A 349 -4.04 -11.61 23.50
C LEU A 349 -3.66 -11.54 22.01
N VAL A 350 -3.34 -12.70 21.43
CA VAL A 350 -2.92 -12.81 20.03
C VAL A 350 -3.97 -13.57 19.23
N GLY A 351 -4.41 -13.02 18.11
CA GLY A 351 -5.28 -13.76 17.18
C GLY A 351 -5.86 -12.87 16.08
N PRO A 352 -6.52 -13.45 15.07
CA PRO A 352 -7.13 -12.69 13.97
C PRO A 352 -8.15 -11.64 14.45
N PRO A 353 -8.47 -10.62 13.63
CA PRO A 353 -9.50 -9.65 13.97
C PRO A 353 -10.88 -10.32 14.09
N GLY A 354 -11.80 -9.71 14.85
CA GLY A 354 -13.20 -10.17 14.91
C GLY A 354 -13.51 -11.38 15.80
N ILE A 355 -12.52 -11.95 16.50
CA ILE A 355 -12.72 -13.10 17.41
C ILE A 355 -13.09 -12.73 18.86
N GLY A 356 -13.30 -11.45 19.14
CA GLY A 356 -13.72 -10.99 20.48
C GLY A 356 -12.59 -10.78 21.50
N LYS A 357 -11.36 -10.44 21.08
CA LYS A 357 -10.25 -10.12 22.01
C LYS A 357 -10.61 -8.99 23.00
N THR A 358 -11.18 -7.90 22.49
CA THR A 358 -11.66 -6.76 23.28
C THR A 358 -12.80 -7.16 24.22
N LEU A 359 -13.73 -8.01 23.74
CA LEU A 359 -14.83 -8.54 24.54
C LEU A 359 -14.32 -9.42 25.68
N LEU A 360 -13.33 -10.28 25.40
CA LEU A 360 -12.68 -11.14 26.37
C LEU A 360 -11.95 -10.34 27.46
N ALA A 361 -11.23 -9.27 27.09
CA ALA A 361 -10.57 -8.39 28.04
C ALA A 361 -11.57 -7.67 28.97
N ARG A 362 -12.69 -7.19 28.44
CA ARG A 362 -13.80 -6.63 29.24
C ARG A 362 -14.37 -7.68 30.20
N ALA A 363 -14.58 -8.90 29.71
CA ALA A 363 -15.11 -9.99 30.51
C ALA A 363 -14.18 -10.40 31.67
N VAL A 364 -12.85 -10.32 31.49
CA VAL A 364 -11.87 -10.55 32.59
C VAL A 364 -12.08 -9.55 33.72
N ALA A 365 -12.21 -8.26 33.40
CA ALA A 365 -12.40 -7.22 34.40
C ALA A 365 -13.79 -7.28 35.05
N GLY A 366 -14.84 -7.53 34.27
CA GLY A 366 -16.20 -7.73 34.77
C GLY A 366 -16.33 -8.94 35.67
N GLU A 367 -15.70 -10.06 35.32
CA GLU A 367 -15.67 -11.27 36.14
C GLU A 367 -14.91 -11.04 37.45
N ALA A 368 -13.80 -10.29 37.42
CA ALA A 368 -13.01 -9.94 38.60
C ALA A 368 -13.64 -8.82 39.46
N GLY A 369 -14.59 -8.04 38.92
CA GLY A 369 -15.21 -6.91 39.60
C GLY A 369 -14.26 -5.72 39.83
N VAL A 370 -13.27 -5.53 38.94
CA VAL A 370 -12.25 -4.47 39.06
C VAL A 370 -12.42 -3.40 37.97
N PRO A 371 -11.98 -2.14 38.21
CA PRO A 371 -12.01 -1.10 37.20
C PRO A 371 -11.24 -1.47 35.93
N PHE A 372 -11.77 -1.07 34.78
CA PHE A 372 -11.18 -1.33 33.46
C PHE A 372 -10.87 -0.04 32.73
N PHE A 373 -9.61 0.13 32.38
CA PHE A 373 -9.13 1.24 31.57
C PHE A 373 -8.87 0.77 30.15
N HIS A 374 -9.63 1.28 29.20
CA HIS A 374 -9.46 0.99 27.78
C HIS A 374 -8.64 2.10 27.12
N ALA A 375 -7.67 1.72 26.28
CA ALA A 375 -7.01 2.62 25.35
C ALA A 375 -6.73 1.92 24.02
N SER A 376 -6.96 2.60 22.90
CA SER A 376 -6.53 2.08 21.60
C SER A 376 -5.05 2.43 21.35
N GLY A 377 -4.28 1.50 20.77
CA GLY A 377 -2.90 1.71 20.37
C GLY A 377 -2.73 2.93 19.45
N SER A 378 -3.70 3.16 18.56
CA SER A 378 -3.72 4.34 17.68
C SER A 378 -3.74 5.67 18.44
N GLU A 379 -4.24 5.71 19.67
CA GLU A 379 -4.29 6.93 20.47
C GLU A 379 -2.90 7.37 20.97
N PHE A 380 -1.89 6.52 20.92
CA PHE A 380 -0.53 6.90 21.30
C PHE A 380 0.39 7.20 20.09
N ASP A 381 -0.09 6.96 18.87
CA ASP A 381 0.61 7.28 17.62
C ASP A 381 0.14 8.63 17.08
N GLU A 382 0.67 9.72 17.65
CA GLU A 382 0.34 11.09 17.25
C GLU A 382 1.50 11.82 16.55
N ILE A 383 1.13 12.79 15.70
CA ILE A 383 2.07 13.66 14.97
C ILE A 383 2.90 14.53 15.93
N PHE A 384 2.34 14.85 17.10
CA PHE A 384 2.99 15.69 18.10
C PHE A 384 3.94 14.89 18.99
N VAL A 385 5.20 15.35 19.01
CA VAL A 385 6.29 14.73 19.76
C VAL A 385 5.97 14.68 21.25
N GLY A 386 6.04 13.48 21.83
CA GLY A 386 5.90 13.28 23.27
C GLY A 386 4.45 13.25 23.79
N THR A 387 3.44 13.51 22.95
CA THR A 387 2.03 13.38 23.39
C THR A 387 1.66 11.94 23.69
N GLY A 388 2.08 10.99 22.85
CA GLY A 388 1.88 9.55 23.10
C GLY A 388 2.51 9.09 24.42
N ALA A 389 3.78 9.43 24.65
CA ALA A 389 4.47 9.12 25.91
C ALA A 389 3.78 9.76 27.13
N LYS A 390 3.24 10.98 27.02
CA LYS A 390 2.48 11.62 28.09
C LYS A 390 1.17 10.86 28.38
N ARG A 391 0.43 10.43 27.37
CA ARG A 391 -0.81 9.65 27.53
C ARG A 391 -0.55 8.30 28.19
N VAL A 392 0.52 7.61 27.79
CA VAL A 392 0.96 6.36 28.44
C VAL A 392 1.18 6.59 29.93
N ARG A 393 1.93 7.63 30.32
CA ARG A 393 2.12 7.97 31.74
C ARG A 393 0.80 8.25 32.46
N GLN A 394 -0.10 9.00 31.83
CA GLN A 394 -1.40 9.35 32.42
C GLN A 394 -2.28 8.12 32.63
N LEU A 395 -2.34 7.21 31.65
CA LEU A 395 -3.06 5.94 31.73
C LEU A 395 -2.57 5.09 32.90
N PHE A 396 -1.25 4.91 33.01
CA PHE A 396 -0.68 4.12 34.09
C PHE A 396 -0.78 4.79 35.46
N SER A 397 -0.66 6.13 35.53
CA SER A 397 -0.91 6.89 36.74
C SER A 397 -2.36 6.76 37.22
N ALA A 398 -3.33 6.81 36.30
CA ALA A 398 -4.74 6.62 36.61
C ALA A 398 -5.04 5.19 37.09
N GLY A 399 -4.45 4.18 36.45
CA GLY A 399 -4.54 2.79 36.88
C GLY A 399 -3.98 2.56 38.28
N LYS A 400 -2.77 3.07 38.56
CA LYS A 400 -2.13 2.97 39.89
C LYS A 400 -3.01 3.57 41.00
N MET A 401 -3.70 4.68 40.73
CA MET A 401 -4.59 5.31 41.72
C MET A 401 -5.85 4.49 42.03
N ARG A 402 -6.28 3.60 41.12
CA ARG A 402 -7.50 2.78 41.26
C ARG A 402 -7.21 1.27 41.31
N ALA A 403 -6.02 0.88 41.76
CA ALA A 403 -5.65 -0.51 41.90
C ALA A 403 -6.46 -1.22 43.02
N PRO A 404 -6.83 -2.51 42.87
CA PRO A 404 -6.53 -3.39 41.73
C PRO A 404 -7.36 -3.04 40.49
N CYS A 405 -6.75 -3.06 39.30
CA CYS A 405 -7.41 -2.70 38.05
C CYS A 405 -6.82 -3.41 36.84
N VAL A 406 -7.56 -3.40 35.72
CA VAL A 406 -7.11 -3.89 34.43
C VAL A 406 -6.90 -2.72 33.47
N ILE A 407 -5.72 -2.66 32.84
CA ILE A 407 -5.42 -1.72 31.76
C ILE A 407 -5.40 -2.52 30.46
N PHE A 408 -6.30 -2.22 29.53
CA PHE A 408 -6.37 -2.85 28.23
C PHE A 408 -5.90 -1.91 27.12
N ILE A 409 -4.94 -2.39 26.32
CA ILE A 409 -4.40 -1.69 25.15
C ILE A 409 -4.76 -2.51 23.90
N ASP A 410 -5.73 -2.04 23.12
CA ASP A 410 -6.07 -2.66 21.84
C ASP A 410 -5.06 -2.25 20.75
N GLU A 411 -4.93 -3.05 19.70
CA GLU A 411 -4.02 -2.78 18.56
C GLU A 411 -2.61 -2.34 19.01
N ILE A 412 -2.05 -3.05 20.00
CA ILE A 412 -0.74 -2.69 20.60
C ILE A 412 0.38 -2.73 19.56
N ASP A 413 0.22 -3.42 18.44
CA ASP A 413 1.17 -3.42 17.33
C ASP A 413 1.31 -2.05 16.63
N THR A 414 0.32 -1.17 16.73
CA THR A 414 0.43 0.21 16.21
C THR A 414 1.54 0.98 16.92
N VAL A 415 1.63 0.82 18.24
CA VAL A 415 2.63 1.50 19.06
C VAL A 415 3.85 0.65 19.28
N GLY A 416 3.71 -0.67 19.39
CA GLY A 416 4.74 -1.63 19.74
C GLY A 416 5.45 -2.25 18.55
N ALA A 417 5.29 -1.71 17.34
CA ALA A 417 5.95 -2.23 16.14
C ALA A 417 7.48 -2.30 16.30
N LYS A 418 8.11 -3.28 15.64
CA LYS A 418 9.56 -3.39 15.53
C LYS A 418 10.16 -2.05 15.14
N ARG A 419 11.14 -1.61 15.93
CA ARG A 419 11.87 -0.36 15.72
C ARG A 419 12.46 -0.36 14.31
N THR A 420 11.84 0.38 13.40
CA THR A 420 12.42 0.61 12.08
C THR A 420 13.50 1.67 12.22
N SER A 421 14.69 1.41 11.68
CA SER A 421 15.80 2.37 11.61
C SER A 421 15.53 3.51 10.61
N SER A 422 14.26 3.82 10.36
CA SER A 422 13.79 4.83 9.44
C SER A 422 13.87 6.19 10.14
N GLN A 423 14.67 7.10 9.58
CA GLN A 423 14.84 8.49 10.06
C GLN A 423 13.53 9.33 10.05
N ILE A 424 12.43 8.76 9.54
CA ILE A 424 11.16 9.44 9.30
C ILE A 424 10.29 9.48 10.58
N HIS A 425 10.41 8.51 11.50
CA HIS A 425 9.57 8.45 12.71
C HIS A 425 10.36 8.13 14.00
N PRO A 426 11.22 9.05 14.48
CA PRO A 426 11.91 8.87 15.78
C PRO A 426 10.95 8.86 16.99
N TYR A 427 9.71 9.35 16.83
CA TYR A 427 8.76 9.58 17.93
C TYR A 427 8.02 8.32 18.39
N ALA A 428 7.73 7.38 17.49
CA ALA A 428 7.11 6.10 17.85
C ALA A 428 7.98 5.33 18.87
N ASN A 429 9.30 5.38 18.70
CA ASN A 429 10.26 4.77 19.63
C ASN A 429 10.21 5.40 21.03
N GLN A 430 9.88 6.70 21.14
CA GLN A 430 9.76 7.38 22.44
C GLN A 430 8.55 6.86 23.21
N THR A 431 7.41 6.69 22.55
CA THR A 431 6.19 6.14 23.14
C THR A 431 6.39 4.70 23.59
N ILE A 432 7.04 3.84 22.77
CA ILE A 432 7.40 2.46 23.15
C ILE A 432 8.27 2.46 24.40
N ASN A 433 9.36 3.23 24.40
CA ASN A 433 10.27 3.24 25.54
C ASN A 433 9.58 3.72 26.82
N GLN A 434 8.61 4.63 26.71
CA GLN A 434 7.79 5.03 27.85
C GLN A 434 6.90 3.87 28.33
N LEU A 435 6.21 3.17 27.43
CA LEU A 435 5.41 1.99 27.78
C LEU A 435 6.26 0.92 28.49
N LEU A 436 7.46 0.64 27.96
CA LEU A 436 8.41 -0.29 28.58
C LEU A 436 8.84 0.17 29.98
N SER A 437 9.13 1.46 30.14
CA SER A 437 9.51 2.05 31.43
C SER A 437 8.38 1.99 32.45
N GLU A 438 7.13 2.19 32.04
CA GLU A 438 5.98 2.06 32.95
C GLU A 438 5.76 0.60 33.36
N MET A 439 5.82 -0.35 32.42
CA MET A 439 5.69 -1.79 32.69
C MET A 439 6.78 -2.33 33.64
N ASP A 440 8.03 -1.90 33.43
CA ASP A 440 9.13 -2.27 34.33
C ASP A 440 8.98 -1.60 35.71
N GLY A 441 8.36 -0.41 35.75
CA GLY A 441 8.22 0.44 36.93
C GLY A 441 7.19 0.00 37.98
N PHE A 442 6.35 -1.02 37.71
CA PHE A 442 5.43 -1.58 38.71
C PHE A 442 6.17 -2.45 39.74
N HIS A 443 5.89 -2.24 41.03
CA HIS A 443 6.18 -3.26 42.04
C HIS A 443 5.31 -4.49 41.76
N GLN A 444 5.88 -5.69 41.97
CA GLN A 444 5.24 -6.97 41.59
C GLN A 444 3.86 -7.20 42.22
N ASN A 445 3.49 -6.48 43.29
CA ASN A 445 2.26 -6.67 44.06
C ASN A 445 1.29 -5.47 44.04
N GLU A 446 1.42 -4.54 43.07
CA GLU A 446 0.53 -3.36 42.99
C GLU A 446 -0.91 -3.68 42.54
N GLY A 447 -1.24 -4.92 42.16
CA GLY A 447 -2.60 -5.28 41.77
C GLY A 447 -3.03 -4.77 40.37
N VAL A 448 -2.09 -4.28 39.56
CA VAL A 448 -2.35 -3.76 38.21
C VAL A 448 -1.94 -4.79 37.16
N ILE A 449 -2.86 -5.14 36.25
CA ILE A 449 -2.59 -6.04 35.12
C ILE A 449 -2.77 -5.30 33.80
N VAL A 450 -1.80 -5.48 32.90
CA VAL A 450 -1.84 -4.94 31.53
C VAL A 450 -2.24 -6.01 30.54
N LEU A 451 -3.40 -5.88 29.91
CA LEU A 451 -3.83 -6.73 28.81
C LEU A 451 -3.55 -6.00 27.48
N GLY A 452 -2.81 -6.63 26.58
CA GLY A 452 -2.57 -6.12 25.22
C GLY A 452 -3.24 -7.00 24.19
N ALA A 453 -3.88 -6.44 23.16
CA ALA A 453 -4.40 -7.21 22.03
C ALA A 453 -3.66 -6.87 20.75
N THR A 454 -3.31 -7.90 19.96
CA THR A 454 -2.71 -7.72 18.63
C THR A 454 -3.19 -8.77 17.64
N ASN A 455 -3.26 -8.37 16.37
CA ASN A 455 -3.48 -9.27 15.25
C ASN A 455 -2.16 -9.87 14.72
N ARG A 456 -1.02 -9.23 15.00
CA ARG A 456 0.28 -9.52 14.37
C ARG A 456 1.39 -9.58 15.40
N ARG A 457 1.50 -10.73 16.07
CA ARG A 457 2.59 -11.02 17.02
C ARG A 457 3.98 -10.73 16.44
N ASP A 458 4.22 -11.11 15.18
CA ASP A 458 5.55 -11.02 14.56
C ASP A 458 6.00 -9.58 14.29
N ASN A 459 5.07 -8.62 14.27
CA ASN A 459 5.37 -7.21 14.10
C ASN A 459 5.82 -6.54 15.40
N LEU A 460 5.56 -7.16 16.55
CA LEU A 460 5.83 -6.56 17.85
C LEU A 460 7.33 -6.53 18.19
N ASP A 461 7.78 -5.49 18.90
CA ASP A 461 9.14 -5.38 19.43
C ASP A 461 9.38 -6.53 20.42
N LYS A 462 10.47 -7.29 20.21
CA LYS A 462 10.90 -8.36 21.10
C LYS A 462 11.11 -7.88 22.54
N ALA A 463 11.34 -6.58 22.75
CA ALA A 463 11.43 -6.00 24.07
C ALA A 463 10.11 -6.11 24.85
N LEU A 464 8.95 -6.00 24.21
CA LEU A 464 7.63 -6.10 24.88
C LEU A 464 7.34 -7.53 25.35
N LEU A 465 7.85 -8.53 24.62
CA LEU A 465 7.65 -9.97 24.89
C LEU A 465 8.64 -10.55 25.92
N ARG A 466 9.45 -9.72 26.58
CA ARG A 466 10.43 -10.21 27.57
C ARG A 466 9.73 -10.44 28.92
N PRO A 467 10.19 -11.44 29.71
CA PRO A 467 9.74 -11.64 31.08
C PRO A 467 9.84 -10.36 31.93
N GLY A 468 8.82 -10.07 32.74
CA GLY A 468 8.57 -8.83 33.45
C GLY A 468 7.66 -7.82 32.72
N ARG A 469 7.13 -8.13 31.54
CA ARG A 469 6.27 -7.27 30.71
C ARG A 469 5.05 -8.06 30.22
N PHE A 470 4.98 -8.42 28.93
CA PHE A 470 3.99 -9.37 28.43
C PHE A 470 4.51 -10.79 28.57
N ASP A 471 4.35 -11.32 29.78
CA ASP A 471 4.94 -12.59 30.21
C ASP A 471 4.11 -13.79 29.79
N VAL A 472 2.79 -13.56 29.68
CA VAL A 472 1.81 -14.56 29.27
C VAL A 472 1.30 -14.20 27.89
N GLU A 473 1.38 -15.13 26.96
CA GLU A 473 0.78 -15.01 25.63
C GLU A 473 -0.41 -15.96 25.56
N VAL A 474 -1.61 -15.41 25.44
CA VAL A 474 -2.85 -16.18 25.27
C VAL A 474 -3.25 -16.10 23.81
N ARG A 475 -3.30 -17.23 23.13
CA ARG A 475 -3.74 -17.30 21.74
C ARG A 475 -5.24 -17.49 21.67
N VAL A 476 -5.88 -16.63 20.89
CA VAL A 476 -7.32 -16.69 20.64
C VAL A 476 -7.50 -17.17 19.20
N PHE A 477 -8.08 -18.36 19.06
CA PHE A 477 -8.36 -18.96 17.76
C PHE A 477 -9.78 -18.60 17.28
N PRO A 478 -10.05 -18.68 15.97
CA PRO A 478 -11.41 -18.69 15.46
C PRO A 478 -12.23 -19.82 16.11
N PRO A 479 -13.54 -19.63 16.31
CA PRO A 479 -14.38 -20.59 17.00
C PRO A 479 -14.55 -21.90 16.21
N ASP A 480 -14.47 -23.03 16.91
CA ASP A 480 -14.81 -24.37 16.40
C ASP A 480 -16.31 -24.52 16.11
N LEU A 481 -16.75 -25.64 15.50
CA LEU A 481 -18.16 -25.91 15.23
C LEU A 481 -19.08 -25.71 16.45
N LYS A 482 -18.66 -26.23 17.62
CA LYS A 482 -19.40 -26.04 18.87
C LYS A 482 -19.43 -24.56 19.29
N GLY A 483 -18.29 -23.88 19.18
CA GLY A 483 -18.17 -22.46 19.48
C GLY A 483 -19.07 -21.59 18.59
N ARG A 484 -19.07 -21.85 17.27
CA ARG A 484 -19.95 -21.16 16.31
C ARG A 484 -21.42 -21.38 16.64
N ARG A 485 -21.82 -22.61 17.00
CA ARG A 485 -23.18 -22.91 17.43
C ARG A 485 -23.58 -22.12 18.68
N ASP A 486 -22.70 -22.06 19.67
CA ASP A 486 -22.97 -21.36 20.93
C ASP A 486 -23.02 -19.83 20.74
N ILE A 487 -22.16 -19.29 19.88
CA ILE A 487 -22.19 -17.88 19.46
C ILE A 487 -23.48 -17.56 18.69
N LEU A 488 -23.85 -18.38 17.70
CA LEU A 488 -25.09 -18.21 16.95
C LEU A 488 -26.30 -18.23 17.88
N LYS A 489 -26.39 -19.19 18.81
CA LYS A 489 -27.46 -19.24 19.81
C LYS A 489 -27.52 -17.98 20.66
N TYR A 490 -26.37 -17.48 21.13
CA TYR A 490 -26.30 -16.27 21.94
C TYR A 490 -26.88 -15.04 21.20
N TYR A 491 -26.50 -14.83 19.94
CA TYR A 491 -27.01 -13.71 19.14
C TYR A 491 -28.45 -13.91 18.67
N MET A 492 -28.85 -15.16 18.35
CA MET A 492 -30.22 -15.50 18.01
C MET A 492 -31.21 -15.21 19.16
N CYS A 493 -30.81 -15.44 20.41
CA CYS A 493 -31.65 -15.11 21.58
C CYS A 493 -31.98 -13.61 21.70
N LYS A 494 -31.21 -12.73 21.06
CA LYS A 494 -31.45 -11.28 21.07
C LYS A 494 -32.48 -10.83 20.03
N ILE A 495 -32.90 -11.72 19.13
CA ILE A 495 -33.77 -11.43 17.99
C ILE A 495 -35.01 -12.36 18.00
N LYS A 496 -36.10 -11.92 17.38
CA LYS A 496 -37.30 -12.76 17.19
C LYS A 496 -37.06 -13.77 16.07
N MET A 497 -36.80 -15.02 16.43
CA MET A 497 -36.56 -16.13 15.50
C MET A 497 -37.77 -17.07 15.43
N GLU A 498 -37.88 -17.80 14.32
CA GLU A 498 -38.80 -18.93 14.19
C GLU A 498 -38.32 -20.15 15.02
N SER A 499 -39.24 -20.99 15.49
CA SER A 499 -38.94 -22.08 16.43
C SER A 499 -38.23 -23.29 15.80
N ASP A 500 -38.26 -23.45 14.48
CA ASP A 500 -37.76 -24.65 13.77
C ASP A 500 -36.42 -24.41 13.02
N LEU A 501 -35.54 -23.60 13.61
CA LEU A 501 -34.28 -23.23 12.99
C LEU A 501 -33.16 -24.23 13.28
N ASN A 502 -32.63 -24.85 12.23
CA ASN A 502 -31.50 -25.77 12.34
C ASN A 502 -30.16 -25.02 12.49
N VAL A 503 -29.81 -24.71 13.74
CA VAL A 503 -28.55 -24.02 14.08
C VAL A 503 -27.31 -24.86 13.72
N ASP A 504 -27.41 -26.18 13.77
CA ASP A 504 -26.27 -27.06 13.47
C ASP A 504 -25.90 -26.97 11.97
N LEU A 505 -26.88 -26.88 11.07
CA LEU A 505 -26.64 -26.66 9.65
C LEU A 505 -25.97 -25.31 9.38
N LEU A 506 -26.40 -24.24 10.06
CA LEU A 506 -25.78 -22.92 9.96
C LEU A 506 -24.34 -22.94 10.46
N ALA A 507 -24.07 -23.56 11.61
CA ALA A 507 -22.72 -23.64 12.17
C ALA A 507 -21.74 -24.41 11.27
N LYS A 508 -22.23 -25.42 10.53
CA LYS A 508 -21.48 -26.15 9.49
C LYS A 508 -21.26 -25.30 8.23
N GLY A 509 -22.25 -24.49 7.83
CA GLY A 509 -22.16 -23.59 6.69
C GLY A 509 -21.33 -22.33 6.90
N THR A 510 -20.93 -22.03 8.13
CA THR A 510 -20.12 -20.85 8.51
C THR A 510 -18.70 -21.23 8.94
N THR A 511 -18.10 -22.26 8.33
CA THR A 511 -16.71 -22.64 8.60
C THR A 511 -15.76 -21.48 8.34
N GLY A 512 -14.87 -21.19 9.29
CA GLY A 512 -13.90 -20.09 9.20
C GLY A 512 -14.45 -18.71 9.58
N PHE A 513 -15.74 -18.58 9.90
CA PHE A 513 -16.32 -17.31 10.33
C PHE A 513 -15.80 -16.93 11.73
N THR A 514 -15.51 -15.64 11.91
CA THR A 514 -15.18 -15.09 13.23
C THR A 514 -16.44 -14.79 14.04
N GLY A 515 -16.29 -14.51 15.34
CA GLY A 515 -17.43 -14.14 16.20
C GLY A 515 -18.18 -12.90 15.67
N ALA A 516 -17.43 -11.91 15.17
CA ALA A 516 -17.99 -10.71 14.55
C ALA A 516 -18.72 -11.02 13.23
N ASP A 517 -18.23 -11.97 12.43
CA ASP A 517 -18.90 -12.37 11.19
C ASP A 517 -20.24 -13.07 11.49
N LEU A 518 -20.29 -13.90 12.55
CA LEU A 518 -21.52 -14.56 13.00
C LEU A 518 -22.54 -13.56 13.55
N GLU A 519 -22.09 -12.57 14.32
CA GLU A 519 -22.95 -11.46 14.78
C GLU A 519 -23.52 -10.69 13.59
N ASN A 520 -22.67 -10.34 12.62
CA ASN A 520 -23.09 -9.65 11.42
C ASN A 520 -24.07 -10.50 10.59
N LEU A 521 -23.84 -11.81 10.45
CA LEU A 521 -24.76 -12.72 9.75
C LEU A 521 -26.16 -12.67 10.37
N VAL A 522 -26.27 -12.81 11.70
CA VAL A 522 -27.55 -12.76 12.41
C VAL A 522 -28.22 -11.40 12.24
N ASN A 523 -27.45 -10.31 12.32
CA ASN A 523 -27.97 -8.96 12.09
C ASN A 523 -28.47 -8.75 10.64
N GLN A 524 -27.73 -9.24 9.63
CA GLN A 524 -28.14 -9.16 8.23
C GLN A 524 -29.42 -9.96 7.96
N ALA A 525 -29.60 -11.10 8.62
CA ALA A 525 -30.82 -11.89 8.51
C ALA A 525 -32.03 -11.15 9.09
N ALA A 526 -31.86 -10.51 10.26
CA ALA A 526 -32.89 -9.68 10.88
C ALA A 526 -33.27 -8.47 10.01
N LEU A 527 -32.29 -7.79 9.42
CA LEU A 527 -32.53 -6.69 8.48
C LEU A 527 -33.29 -7.17 7.24
N LYS A 528 -32.94 -8.34 6.70
CA LYS A 528 -33.64 -8.94 5.56
C LYS A 528 -35.09 -9.28 5.91
N ALA A 529 -35.33 -9.93 7.06
CA ALA A 529 -36.67 -10.23 7.54
C ALA A 529 -37.53 -8.96 7.70
N ALA A 530 -36.94 -7.90 8.27
CA ALA A 530 -37.62 -6.62 8.43
C ALA A 530 -37.94 -5.96 7.07
N MET A 531 -37.05 -6.05 6.08
CA MET A 531 -37.29 -5.56 4.72
C MET A 531 -38.40 -6.33 4.00
N ASP A 532 -38.52 -7.63 4.26
CA ASP A 532 -39.56 -8.49 3.66
C ASP A 532 -40.91 -8.39 4.40
N GLY A 533 -40.95 -7.64 5.51
CA GLY A 533 -42.16 -7.49 6.34
C GLY A 533 -42.49 -8.74 7.17
N ALA A 534 -41.54 -9.66 7.34
CA ALA A 534 -41.72 -10.86 8.15
C ALA A 534 -41.71 -10.54 9.64
N SER A 535 -42.55 -11.22 10.43
CA SER A 535 -42.62 -11.02 11.88
C SER A 535 -41.49 -11.71 12.65
N ASN A 536 -40.98 -12.81 12.12
CA ASN A 536 -39.91 -13.64 12.68
C ASN A 536 -38.85 -13.91 11.62
N VAL A 537 -37.60 -14.12 12.06
CA VAL A 537 -36.51 -14.51 11.16
C VAL A 537 -36.58 -16.01 10.86
N SER A 538 -36.71 -16.37 9.59
CA SER A 538 -36.75 -17.75 9.08
C SER A 538 -35.36 -18.26 8.65
N MET A 539 -35.25 -19.55 8.34
CA MET A 539 -34.03 -20.17 7.80
C MET A 539 -33.61 -19.55 6.46
N GLU A 540 -34.55 -19.20 5.59
CA GLU A 540 -34.25 -18.56 4.30
C GLU A 540 -33.55 -17.20 4.48
N HIS A 541 -33.95 -16.43 5.49
CA HIS A 541 -33.30 -15.15 5.81
C HIS A 541 -31.88 -15.36 6.34
N MET A 542 -31.64 -16.42 7.11
CA MET A 542 -30.33 -16.79 7.61
C MET A 542 -29.39 -17.26 6.49
N GLU A 543 -29.88 -18.08 5.57
CA GLU A 543 -29.11 -18.50 4.39
C GLU A 543 -28.82 -17.33 3.46
N PHE A 544 -29.79 -16.44 3.22
CA PHE A 544 -29.56 -15.22 2.45
C PHE A 544 -28.47 -14.36 3.08
N ALA A 545 -28.49 -14.20 4.40
CA ALA A 545 -27.49 -13.44 5.14
C ALA A 545 -26.11 -14.10 5.07
N ARG A 546 -26.03 -15.42 5.22
CA ARG A 546 -24.78 -16.19 5.04
C ARG A 546 -24.18 -15.95 3.66
N ASP A 547 -24.97 -16.12 2.61
CA ASP A 547 -24.51 -15.93 1.24
C ASP A 547 -24.10 -14.48 0.98
N LYS A 548 -24.76 -13.52 1.61
CA LYS A 548 -24.40 -12.09 1.54
C LYS A 548 -23.06 -11.79 2.24
N VAL A 549 -22.79 -12.41 3.38
CA VAL A 549 -21.51 -12.26 4.08
C VAL A 549 -20.38 -12.93 3.30
N LEU A 550 -20.63 -14.11 2.73
CA LEU A 550 -19.62 -14.88 2.00
C LEU A 550 -19.31 -14.30 0.60
N MET A 551 -20.32 -13.91 -0.16
CA MET A 551 -20.19 -13.56 -1.60
C MET A 551 -20.52 -12.09 -1.90
N GLY A 552 -21.01 -11.35 -0.91
CA GLY A 552 -21.51 -9.99 -1.09
C GLY A 552 -22.99 -9.93 -1.52
N PRO A 553 -23.51 -8.71 -1.75
CA PRO A 553 -24.92 -8.50 -2.05
C PRO A 553 -25.30 -9.11 -3.41
N ALA A 554 -26.49 -9.73 -3.47
CA ALA A 554 -27.08 -10.19 -4.72
C ALA A 554 -27.48 -9.00 -5.59
N LYS A 555 -27.16 -9.07 -6.88
CA LYS A 555 -27.66 -8.09 -7.86
C LYS A 555 -29.12 -8.42 -8.16
N LYS A 556 -30.00 -7.42 -8.05
CA LYS A 556 -31.45 -7.59 -8.30
C LYS A 556 -31.80 -7.77 -9.78
N THR A 557 -30.95 -7.27 -10.66
CA THR A 557 -31.15 -7.36 -12.11
C THR A 557 -30.40 -8.55 -12.66
N ARG A 558 -31.14 -9.47 -13.29
CA ARG A 558 -30.60 -10.53 -14.13
C ARG A 558 -29.75 -9.92 -15.24
N ILE A 559 -28.74 -10.66 -15.68
CA ILE A 559 -27.93 -10.25 -16.84
C ILE A 559 -28.89 -10.19 -18.04
N PRO A 560 -28.94 -9.06 -18.79
CA PRO A 560 -29.88 -8.90 -19.90
C PRO A 560 -29.72 -9.95 -21.01
N ASP A 561 -28.52 -10.51 -21.13
CA ASP A 561 -28.18 -11.50 -22.14
C ASP A 561 -28.58 -12.92 -21.68
N GLU A 562 -29.48 -13.55 -22.44
CA GLU A 562 -29.95 -14.90 -22.16
C GLU A 562 -28.87 -15.96 -22.42
N GLU A 563 -28.00 -15.74 -23.42
CA GLU A 563 -26.92 -16.68 -23.75
C GLU A 563 -25.91 -16.78 -22.60
N VAL A 564 -25.60 -15.65 -21.96
CA VAL A 564 -24.72 -15.59 -20.79
C VAL A 564 -25.35 -16.33 -19.61
N ASN A 565 -26.65 -16.18 -19.38
CA ASN A 565 -27.33 -16.91 -18.30
C ASN A 565 -27.32 -18.43 -18.55
N TRP A 566 -27.55 -18.88 -19.79
CA TRP A 566 -27.44 -20.29 -20.16
C TRP A 566 -26.03 -20.83 -19.96
N LEU A 567 -25.03 -20.07 -20.40
CA LEU A 567 -23.63 -20.42 -20.19
C LEU A 567 -23.32 -20.59 -18.70
N THR A 568 -23.72 -19.63 -17.86
CA THR A 568 -23.55 -19.73 -16.41
C THR A 568 -24.30 -20.93 -15.84
N ALA A 569 -25.52 -21.22 -16.29
CA ALA A 569 -26.26 -22.40 -15.84
C ALA A 569 -25.54 -23.72 -16.18
N TYR A 570 -25.00 -23.85 -17.40
CA TYR A 570 -24.21 -25.02 -17.78
C TYR A 570 -22.89 -25.11 -17.01
N HIS A 571 -22.26 -23.97 -16.73
CA HIS A 571 -21.03 -23.88 -15.96
C HIS A 571 -21.24 -24.36 -14.51
N GLU A 572 -22.23 -23.80 -13.80
CA GLU A 572 -22.56 -24.19 -12.42
C GLU A 572 -23.08 -25.63 -12.34
N ALA A 573 -23.85 -26.09 -13.33
CA ALA A 573 -24.25 -27.49 -13.44
C ALA A 573 -23.04 -28.42 -13.62
N GLY A 574 -21.96 -27.95 -14.25
CA GLY A 574 -20.70 -28.67 -14.39
C GLY A 574 -20.03 -28.93 -13.04
N HIS A 575 -19.85 -27.89 -12.22
CA HIS A 575 -19.35 -28.04 -10.85
C HIS A 575 -20.23 -28.98 -10.02
N THR A 576 -21.54 -28.81 -10.12
CA THR A 576 -22.55 -29.60 -9.40
C THR A 576 -22.42 -31.09 -9.67
N ILE A 577 -22.33 -31.49 -10.94
CA ILE A 577 -22.24 -32.90 -11.34
C ILE A 577 -20.92 -33.52 -10.92
N VAL A 578 -19.81 -32.82 -11.17
CA VAL A 578 -18.50 -33.37 -10.80
C VAL A 578 -18.40 -33.53 -9.28
N ALA A 579 -18.94 -32.60 -8.50
CA ALA A 579 -19.01 -32.71 -7.05
C ALA A 579 -19.92 -33.87 -6.58
N TYR A 580 -21.03 -34.12 -7.28
CA TYR A 580 -21.97 -35.17 -6.90
C TYR A 580 -21.44 -36.59 -7.16
N PHE A 581 -20.79 -36.82 -8.30
CA PHE A 581 -20.30 -38.16 -8.69
C PHE A 581 -18.90 -38.49 -8.18
N THR A 582 -18.17 -37.52 -7.63
CA THR A 582 -16.84 -37.75 -7.06
C THR A 582 -16.97 -38.15 -5.59
N SER A 583 -16.55 -39.36 -5.23
CA SER A 583 -16.74 -39.96 -3.90
C SER A 583 -16.16 -39.16 -2.74
N ASP A 584 -14.99 -38.55 -2.93
CA ASP A 584 -14.25 -37.82 -1.90
C ASP A 584 -14.50 -36.31 -1.94
N ALA A 585 -15.40 -35.83 -2.81
CA ALA A 585 -15.72 -34.42 -2.91
C ALA A 585 -16.52 -33.94 -1.69
N THR A 586 -16.41 -32.65 -1.40
CA THR A 586 -17.23 -32.04 -0.33
C THR A 586 -18.70 -32.04 -0.79
N PRO A 587 -19.64 -32.50 0.06
CA PRO A 587 -21.06 -32.57 -0.33
C PRO A 587 -21.63 -31.23 -0.77
N LEU A 588 -22.42 -31.28 -1.84
CA LEU A 588 -23.15 -30.13 -2.36
C LEU A 588 -24.20 -29.66 -1.35
N HIS A 589 -24.25 -28.36 -1.12
CA HIS A 589 -25.30 -27.73 -0.33
C HIS A 589 -26.33 -27.01 -1.20
N LYS A 590 -25.88 -26.15 -2.12
CA LYS A 590 -26.75 -25.33 -2.97
C LYS A 590 -26.03 -24.84 -4.22
N VAL A 591 -26.75 -24.67 -5.32
CA VAL A 591 -26.23 -24.06 -6.55
C VAL A 591 -27.15 -22.91 -6.98
N THR A 592 -26.57 -21.79 -7.43
CA THR A 592 -27.32 -20.61 -7.88
C THR A 592 -26.68 -19.95 -9.09
N ILE A 593 -27.51 -19.42 -9.99
CA ILE A 593 -27.10 -18.58 -11.13
C ILE A 593 -27.38 -17.09 -10.88
N ILE A 594 -27.73 -16.73 -9.64
CA ILE A 594 -27.97 -15.34 -9.27
C ILE A 594 -26.62 -14.66 -9.05
N PRO A 595 -26.31 -13.58 -9.80
CA PRO A 595 -25.02 -12.92 -9.70
C PRO A 595 -24.81 -12.26 -8.33
N ARG A 596 -23.68 -12.55 -7.69
CA ARG A 596 -23.28 -12.02 -6.39
C ARG A 596 -21.85 -11.47 -6.46
N GLY A 597 -21.68 -10.21 -6.05
CA GLY A 597 -20.38 -9.55 -6.11
C GLY A 597 -19.76 -9.62 -7.51
N MET A 598 -18.63 -10.34 -7.63
CA MET A 598 -17.89 -10.55 -8.88
C MET A 598 -18.25 -11.86 -9.61
N SER A 599 -18.96 -12.81 -8.99
CA SER A 599 -19.35 -14.06 -9.65
C SER A 599 -20.75 -13.98 -10.27
N LEU A 600 -20.94 -14.66 -11.40
CA LEU A 600 -22.21 -14.69 -12.14
C LEU A 600 -23.13 -15.82 -11.64
N GLY A 601 -22.53 -16.90 -11.15
CA GLY A 601 -23.17 -18.00 -10.44
C GLY A 601 -22.25 -18.49 -9.31
N HIS A 602 -22.77 -19.36 -8.46
CA HIS A 602 -21.97 -19.99 -7.43
C HIS A 602 -22.55 -21.35 -7.00
N THR A 603 -21.66 -22.32 -6.82
CA THR A 603 -21.93 -23.63 -6.23
C THR A 603 -21.31 -23.71 -4.83
N SER A 604 -22.15 -23.91 -3.82
CA SER A 604 -21.80 -23.94 -2.40
C SER A 604 -21.73 -25.39 -1.87
N TYR A 605 -20.70 -25.66 -1.08
CA TYR A 605 -20.44 -26.96 -0.47
C TYR A 605 -20.43 -26.85 1.06
N ILE A 606 -20.95 -27.86 1.76
CA ILE A 606 -20.88 -27.93 3.22
C ILE A 606 -20.37 -29.32 3.61
N ALA A 607 -19.27 -29.36 4.35
CA ALA A 607 -18.75 -30.60 4.90
C ALA A 607 -19.65 -31.10 6.05
N GLU A 608 -19.84 -32.42 6.14
CA GLU A 608 -20.64 -33.02 7.21
C GLU A 608 -20.03 -32.84 8.59
N LYS A 609 -18.69 -32.79 8.64
CA LYS A 609 -17.85 -32.63 9.82
C LYS A 609 -16.75 -31.61 9.56
N GLU A 610 -16.23 -31.01 10.63
CA GLU A 610 -15.10 -30.10 10.56
C GLU A 610 -13.82 -30.87 10.18
N ILE A 611 -13.15 -30.44 9.10
CA ILE A 611 -11.99 -31.12 8.53
C ILE A 611 -10.73 -30.35 8.91
N PHE A 612 -9.88 -30.94 9.75
CA PHE A 612 -8.58 -30.35 10.11
C PHE A 612 -7.48 -30.73 9.12
N ASN A 613 -7.54 -31.95 8.57
CA ASN A 613 -6.56 -32.48 7.62
C ASN A 613 -7.29 -33.01 6.40
N LYS A 614 -6.81 -32.65 5.19
CA LYS A 614 -7.34 -33.16 3.93
C LYS A 614 -6.45 -34.28 3.37
N THR A 615 -7.07 -35.32 2.83
CA THR A 615 -6.35 -36.41 2.16
C THR A 615 -5.98 -36.01 0.73
N LYS A 616 -5.01 -36.71 0.12
CA LYS A 616 -4.68 -36.53 -1.30
C LYS A 616 -5.90 -36.73 -2.20
N ALA A 617 -6.76 -37.70 -1.89
CA ALA A 617 -7.98 -37.96 -2.66
C ALA A 617 -8.98 -36.79 -2.58
N GLN A 618 -9.17 -36.20 -1.40
CA GLN A 618 -10.03 -35.02 -1.24
C GLN A 618 -9.49 -33.79 -1.98
N LEU A 619 -8.17 -33.57 -1.96
CA LEU A 619 -7.56 -32.47 -2.71
C LEU A 619 -7.69 -32.67 -4.22
N LEU A 620 -7.53 -33.91 -4.71
CA LEU A 620 -7.78 -34.22 -6.12
C LEU A 620 -9.25 -34.03 -6.50
N ALA A 621 -10.18 -34.42 -5.63
CA ALA A 621 -11.61 -34.18 -5.83
C ALA A 621 -11.95 -32.69 -5.88
N GLU A 622 -11.33 -31.86 -5.04
CA GLU A 622 -11.49 -30.40 -5.11
C GLU A 622 -10.99 -29.82 -6.43
N ILE A 623 -9.83 -30.30 -6.92
CA ILE A 623 -9.32 -29.90 -8.24
C ILE A 623 -10.27 -30.36 -9.35
N ASP A 624 -10.79 -31.59 -9.29
CA ASP A 624 -11.75 -32.12 -10.27
C ASP A 624 -13.00 -31.23 -10.35
N VAL A 625 -13.54 -30.83 -9.19
CA VAL A 625 -14.68 -29.92 -9.10
C VAL A 625 -14.36 -28.55 -9.72
N CYS A 626 -13.20 -27.97 -9.44
CA CYS A 626 -12.77 -26.71 -10.07
C CYS A 626 -12.70 -26.81 -11.61
N MET A 627 -12.34 -27.98 -12.17
CA MET A 627 -12.31 -28.18 -13.62
C MET A 627 -13.71 -28.34 -14.25
N GLY A 628 -14.72 -28.68 -13.45
CA GLY A 628 -16.08 -29.02 -13.91
C GLY A 628 -16.75 -27.94 -14.74
N GLY A 629 -16.67 -26.67 -14.31
CA GLY A 629 -17.29 -25.53 -15.01
C GLY A 629 -16.73 -25.33 -16.42
N ARG A 630 -15.40 -25.29 -16.56
CA ARG A 630 -14.74 -25.19 -17.87
C ARG A 630 -15.08 -26.37 -18.78
N VAL A 631 -14.99 -27.60 -18.25
CA VAL A 631 -15.24 -28.81 -19.03
C VAL A 631 -16.68 -28.84 -19.54
N ALA A 632 -17.63 -28.39 -18.73
CA ALA A 632 -19.04 -28.29 -19.13
C ALA A 632 -19.24 -27.33 -20.31
N GLU A 633 -18.61 -26.15 -20.27
CA GLU A 633 -18.63 -25.21 -21.40
C GLU A 633 -18.08 -25.84 -22.67
N GLU A 634 -16.93 -26.53 -22.58
CA GLU A 634 -16.26 -27.14 -23.73
C GLU A 634 -17.10 -28.27 -24.35
N VAL A 635 -17.75 -29.10 -23.51
CA VAL A 635 -18.57 -30.22 -23.98
C VAL A 635 -19.84 -29.75 -24.69
N ILE A 636 -20.44 -28.64 -24.25
CA ILE A 636 -21.70 -28.12 -24.81
C ILE A 636 -21.45 -27.19 -26.00
N TYR A 637 -20.53 -26.22 -25.86
CA TYR A 637 -20.31 -25.15 -26.84
C TYR A 637 -19.08 -25.36 -27.74
N GLY A 638 -18.23 -26.33 -27.42
CA GLY A 638 -16.99 -26.61 -28.13
C GLY A 638 -15.80 -25.78 -27.65
N GLY A 639 -14.58 -26.17 -28.08
CA GLY A 639 -13.33 -25.55 -27.63
C GLY A 639 -13.13 -24.09 -28.03
N GLU A 640 -13.78 -23.60 -29.08
CA GLU A 640 -13.65 -22.21 -29.52
C GLU A 640 -14.51 -21.23 -28.71
N LYS A 641 -15.54 -21.74 -28.01
CA LYS A 641 -16.52 -20.93 -27.27
C LYS A 641 -16.32 -20.98 -25.75
N VAL A 642 -15.14 -21.40 -25.30
CA VAL A 642 -14.76 -21.41 -23.89
C VAL A 642 -14.57 -19.98 -23.37
N THR A 643 -15.10 -19.66 -22.19
CA THR A 643 -15.16 -18.26 -21.71
C THR A 643 -14.05 -17.88 -20.75
N THR A 644 -13.98 -16.62 -20.34
CA THR A 644 -13.05 -16.18 -19.28
C THR A 644 -13.56 -16.45 -17.87
N GLY A 645 -14.79 -16.94 -17.71
CA GLY A 645 -15.44 -17.16 -16.40
C GLY A 645 -14.72 -18.16 -15.51
N ALA A 646 -14.14 -19.22 -16.10
CA ALA A 646 -13.41 -20.27 -15.38
C ALA A 646 -12.04 -19.83 -14.78
N GLY A 647 -11.65 -18.56 -14.95
CA GLY A 647 -10.35 -18.06 -14.49
C GLY A 647 -10.13 -18.21 -12.98
N SER A 648 -11.17 -17.99 -12.17
CA SER A 648 -11.11 -18.16 -10.71
C SER A 648 -10.91 -19.63 -10.32
N ASP A 649 -11.60 -20.55 -11.00
CA ASP A 649 -11.51 -21.98 -10.69
C ASP A 649 -10.14 -22.54 -11.02
N PHE A 650 -9.53 -22.08 -12.13
CA PHE A 650 -8.15 -22.42 -12.46
C PHE A 650 -7.15 -21.87 -11.46
N GLN A 651 -7.35 -20.66 -10.94
CA GLN A 651 -6.49 -20.10 -9.89
C GLN A 651 -6.56 -20.97 -8.63
N GLN A 652 -7.78 -21.38 -8.22
CA GLN A 652 -7.97 -22.24 -7.07
C GLN A 652 -7.36 -23.63 -7.27
N ALA A 653 -7.64 -24.27 -8.40
CA ALA A 653 -7.07 -25.58 -8.76
C ALA A 653 -5.54 -25.54 -8.79
N THR A 654 -4.95 -24.51 -9.39
CA THR A 654 -3.50 -24.33 -9.47
C THR A 654 -2.91 -24.12 -8.08
N ALA A 655 -3.53 -23.30 -7.23
CA ALA A 655 -3.06 -23.10 -5.85
C ALA A 655 -3.08 -24.39 -5.03
N ILE A 656 -4.11 -25.23 -5.19
CA ILE A 656 -4.18 -26.54 -4.52
C ILE A 656 -3.09 -27.47 -5.06
N ALA A 657 -2.94 -27.58 -6.39
CA ALA A 657 -1.91 -28.42 -6.99
C ALA A 657 -0.48 -27.97 -6.59
N GLU A 658 -0.23 -26.66 -6.55
CA GLU A 658 1.02 -26.11 -6.05
C GLU A 658 1.25 -26.46 -4.58
N ALA A 659 0.24 -26.35 -3.72
CA ALA A 659 0.36 -26.74 -2.32
C ALA A 659 0.63 -28.24 -2.15
N MET A 660 -0.03 -29.09 -2.94
CA MET A 660 0.19 -30.54 -2.96
C MET A 660 1.64 -30.89 -3.27
N VAL A 661 2.25 -30.20 -4.25
CA VAL A 661 3.62 -30.48 -4.68
C VAL A 661 4.65 -29.77 -3.78
N LYS A 662 4.47 -28.48 -3.49
CA LYS A 662 5.47 -27.66 -2.80
C LYS A 662 5.46 -27.80 -1.28
N LYS A 663 4.28 -27.98 -0.67
CA LYS A 663 4.10 -27.91 0.80
C LYS A 663 3.77 -29.26 1.43
N PHE A 664 2.93 -30.06 0.77
CA PHE A 664 2.45 -31.32 1.33
C PHE A 664 3.29 -32.54 0.92
N GLY A 665 4.21 -32.40 -0.03
CA GLY A 665 5.06 -33.50 -0.49
C GLY A 665 4.27 -34.64 -1.13
N MET A 666 3.14 -34.35 -1.79
CA MET A 666 2.22 -35.36 -2.35
C MET A 666 2.59 -35.82 -3.77
N SER A 667 3.76 -35.43 -4.26
CA SER A 667 4.34 -35.89 -5.53
C SER A 667 5.46 -36.90 -5.31
N GLU A 668 5.36 -38.03 -6.00
CA GLU A 668 6.37 -39.10 -5.96
C GLU A 668 7.70 -38.69 -6.59
N LYS A 669 7.67 -37.84 -7.63
CA LYS A 669 8.89 -37.40 -8.34
C LYS A 669 9.71 -36.39 -7.55
N ILE A 670 9.03 -35.47 -6.86
CA ILE A 670 9.66 -34.38 -6.12
C ILE A 670 10.08 -34.83 -4.71
N GLY A 671 9.34 -35.80 -4.15
CA GLY A 671 9.57 -36.36 -2.83
C GLY A 671 8.94 -35.54 -1.69
N VAL A 672 9.15 -36.02 -0.46
CA VAL A 672 8.61 -35.46 0.78
C VAL A 672 9.44 -34.28 1.30
N ARG A 673 9.54 -33.20 0.52
CA ARG A 673 10.25 -31.97 0.90
C ARG A 673 9.35 -30.75 0.79
N VAL A 674 9.62 -29.75 1.62
CA VAL A 674 8.92 -28.46 1.62
C VAL A 674 9.77 -27.43 0.90
N PHE A 675 9.16 -26.68 -0.02
CA PHE A 675 9.75 -25.48 -0.60
C PHE A 675 9.03 -24.29 0.00
N ASP A 676 9.76 -23.49 0.78
CA ASP A 676 9.20 -22.29 1.39
C ASP A 676 9.37 -21.10 0.43
N ASP A 677 8.29 -20.38 0.17
CA ASP A 677 8.32 -19.13 -0.61
C ASP A 677 8.64 -17.92 0.29
N ASN A 678 8.77 -18.13 1.60
CA ASN A 678 8.97 -17.11 2.62
C ASN A 678 10.34 -17.28 3.28
N ASP A 679 11.29 -16.43 2.90
CA ASP A 679 12.47 -16.21 3.74
C ASP A 679 12.04 -15.61 5.09
N PRO A 680 12.44 -16.19 6.24
CA PRO A 680 12.18 -15.61 7.57
C PRO A 680 12.77 -14.20 7.78
N PHE A 681 13.58 -13.73 6.82
CA PHE A 681 14.28 -12.44 6.85
C PHE A 681 13.72 -11.41 5.85
N ASP A 682 12.66 -11.74 5.10
CA ASP A 682 12.06 -10.79 4.15
C ASP A 682 11.24 -9.73 4.91
N SER A 683 11.88 -8.60 5.15
CA SER A 683 11.33 -7.41 5.81
C SER A 683 10.36 -6.62 4.91
N GLY A 684 9.82 -7.24 3.85
CA GLY A 684 8.90 -6.62 2.90
C GLY A 684 9.55 -5.51 2.06
N LEU A 685 10.88 -5.39 2.12
CA LEU A 685 11.67 -4.38 1.40
C LEU A 685 12.40 -4.95 0.17
N SER A 686 12.44 -6.28 0.02
CA SER A 686 13.12 -6.92 -1.10
C SER A 686 12.16 -7.09 -2.28
N MET A 687 12.21 -6.18 -3.26
CA MET A 687 11.51 -6.35 -4.55
C MET A 687 12.06 -7.53 -5.39
N LEU A 688 13.10 -8.22 -4.91
CA LEU A 688 13.71 -9.37 -5.55
C LEU A 688 13.59 -10.56 -4.58
N LYS A 689 12.55 -11.37 -4.76
CA LYS A 689 12.52 -12.73 -4.22
C LYS A 689 13.64 -13.51 -4.90
N VAL A 690 14.74 -13.73 -4.21
CA VAL A 690 15.77 -14.66 -4.68
C VAL A 690 15.21 -16.05 -4.43
N ASN A 691 14.48 -16.62 -5.39
CA ASN A 691 14.10 -18.02 -5.33
C ASN A 691 15.40 -18.85 -5.23
N GLU A 692 15.66 -19.45 -4.06
CA GLU A 692 16.81 -20.34 -3.83
C GLU A 692 16.70 -21.68 -4.60
N LEU A 693 15.60 -21.88 -5.33
CA LEU A 693 15.32 -23.06 -6.15
C LEU A 693 16.17 -23.09 -7.44
N SER A 694 16.80 -24.23 -7.72
CA SER A 694 17.49 -24.42 -8.99
C SER A 694 16.49 -24.48 -10.17
N PRO A 695 16.86 -23.98 -11.37
CA PRO A 695 15.96 -23.99 -12.54
C PRO A 695 15.47 -25.40 -12.90
N ALA A 696 16.33 -26.42 -12.73
CA ALA A 696 15.96 -27.82 -12.99
C ALA A 696 14.86 -28.32 -12.04
N ILE A 697 14.87 -27.89 -10.76
CA ILE A 697 13.81 -28.24 -9.81
C ILE A 697 12.52 -27.49 -10.13
N GLN A 698 12.60 -26.22 -10.54
CA GLN A 698 11.42 -25.45 -10.94
C GLN A 698 10.70 -26.10 -12.13
N GLU A 699 11.44 -26.52 -13.16
CA GLU A 699 10.87 -27.23 -14.31
C GLU A 699 10.18 -28.55 -13.91
N GLN A 700 10.79 -29.30 -12.97
CA GLN A 700 10.19 -30.52 -12.44
C GLN A 700 8.89 -30.25 -11.66
N LEU A 701 8.88 -29.19 -10.84
CA LEU A 701 7.69 -28.76 -10.11
C LEU A 701 6.56 -28.39 -11.07
N ASP A 702 6.85 -27.55 -12.07
CA ASP A 702 5.87 -27.09 -13.06
C ASP A 702 5.31 -28.25 -13.89
N THR A 703 6.17 -29.19 -14.29
CA THR A 703 5.76 -30.40 -15.01
C THR A 703 4.80 -31.24 -14.18
N GLU A 704 5.05 -31.37 -12.88
CA GLU A 704 4.20 -32.14 -11.98
C GLU A 704 2.87 -31.45 -11.70
N ILE A 705 2.87 -30.12 -11.49
CA ILE A 705 1.65 -29.33 -11.32
C ILE A 705 0.78 -29.47 -12.58
N LYS A 706 1.37 -29.31 -13.77
CA LYS A 706 0.67 -29.47 -15.05
C LYS A 706 0.08 -30.88 -15.20
N ARG A 707 0.81 -31.91 -14.80
CA ARG A 707 0.32 -33.30 -14.82
C ARG A 707 -0.93 -33.47 -13.96
N ILE A 708 -0.90 -33.00 -12.71
CA ILE A 708 -2.03 -33.10 -11.78
C ILE A 708 -3.26 -32.39 -12.34
N LEU A 709 -3.09 -31.17 -12.85
CA LEU A 709 -4.19 -30.38 -13.42
C LEU A 709 -4.77 -31.04 -14.67
N GLN A 710 -3.94 -31.56 -15.57
CA GLN A 710 -4.39 -32.21 -16.80
C GLN A 710 -5.14 -33.52 -16.50
N GLU A 711 -4.63 -34.36 -15.61
CA GLU A 711 -5.32 -35.59 -15.21
C GLU A 711 -6.68 -35.30 -14.59
N SER A 712 -6.78 -34.23 -13.80
CA SER A 712 -8.04 -33.79 -13.19
C SER A 712 -9.02 -33.26 -14.23
N TYR A 713 -8.53 -32.52 -15.23
CA TYR A 713 -9.32 -32.08 -16.37
C TYR A 713 -9.90 -33.26 -17.17
N ASP A 714 -9.10 -34.29 -17.40
CA ASP A 714 -9.51 -35.47 -18.16
C ASP A 714 -10.52 -36.32 -17.37
N ARG A 715 -10.37 -36.44 -16.04
CA ARG A 715 -11.37 -37.06 -15.16
C ARG A 715 -12.70 -36.32 -15.19
N ALA A 716 -12.67 -35.00 -15.01
CA ALA A 716 -13.88 -34.17 -15.11
C ALA A 716 -14.55 -34.33 -16.48
N ARG A 717 -13.77 -34.34 -17.58
CA ARG A 717 -14.30 -34.59 -18.93
C ARG A 717 -14.96 -35.96 -19.07
N HIS A 718 -14.41 -37.00 -18.44
CA HIS A 718 -15.01 -38.33 -18.45
C HIS A 718 -16.35 -38.37 -17.70
N ILE A 719 -16.42 -37.76 -16.51
CA ILE A 719 -17.65 -37.65 -15.72
C ILE A 719 -18.73 -36.90 -16.51
N MET A 720 -18.38 -35.75 -17.09
CA MET A 720 -19.32 -34.92 -17.86
C MET A 720 -19.85 -35.59 -19.13
N LYS A 721 -19.02 -36.40 -19.81
CA LYS A 721 -19.47 -37.19 -20.96
C LYS A 721 -20.40 -38.33 -20.56
N THR A 722 -20.15 -38.95 -19.42
CA THR A 722 -20.96 -40.08 -18.91
C THR A 722 -22.34 -39.61 -18.45
N HIS A 723 -22.41 -38.46 -17.77
CA HIS A 723 -23.65 -37.90 -17.19
C HIS A 723 -24.17 -36.66 -17.95
N SER A 724 -24.12 -36.69 -19.28
CA SER A 724 -24.51 -35.54 -20.12
C SER A 724 -26.02 -35.24 -20.06
N THR A 725 -26.84 -36.26 -19.80
CA THR A 725 -28.30 -36.14 -19.67
C THR A 725 -28.70 -35.37 -18.42
N GLU A 726 -28.11 -35.74 -17.30
CA GLU A 726 -28.31 -35.14 -15.98
C GLU A 726 -27.78 -33.70 -15.99
N HIS A 727 -26.66 -33.44 -16.69
CA HIS A 727 -26.10 -32.10 -16.85
C HIS A 727 -27.08 -31.12 -17.48
N LYS A 728 -27.69 -31.53 -18.60
CA LYS A 728 -28.70 -30.72 -19.27
C LYS A 728 -29.94 -30.52 -18.42
N ALA A 729 -30.37 -31.54 -17.68
CA ALA A 729 -31.52 -31.44 -16.77
C ALA A 729 -31.28 -30.42 -15.64
N ILE A 730 -30.11 -30.45 -15.00
CA ILE A 730 -29.73 -29.50 -13.96
C ILE A 730 -29.64 -28.08 -14.51
N ALA A 731 -28.99 -27.88 -15.67
CA ALA A 731 -28.89 -26.55 -16.30
C ALA A 731 -30.27 -25.97 -16.66
N GLN A 732 -31.19 -26.78 -17.17
CA GLN A 732 -32.58 -26.36 -17.44
C GLN A 732 -33.33 -26.00 -16.15
N ALA A 733 -33.15 -26.79 -15.09
CA ALA A 733 -33.74 -26.49 -13.79
C ALA A 733 -33.19 -25.18 -13.20
N LEU A 734 -31.88 -24.94 -13.31
CA LEU A 734 -31.25 -23.67 -12.89
C LEU A 734 -31.81 -22.48 -13.66
N MET A 735 -32.03 -22.61 -14.97
CA MET A 735 -32.63 -21.53 -15.74
C MET A 735 -34.07 -21.20 -15.33
N LYS A 736 -34.82 -22.20 -14.84
CA LYS A 736 -36.20 -22.04 -14.39
C LYS A 736 -36.33 -21.50 -12.97
N TYR A 737 -35.52 -21.98 -12.03
CA TYR A 737 -35.65 -21.67 -10.59
C TYR A 737 -34.56 -20.76 -10.04
N GLU A 738 -33.51 -20.50 -10.81
CA GLU A 738 -32.33 -19.70 -10.48
C GLU A 738 -31.46 -20.25 -9.34
N THR A 739 -32.03 -21.04 -8.43
CA THR A 739 -31.34 -21.66 -7.28
C THR A 739 -31.93 -23.06 -7.04
N LEU A 740 -31.05 -24.04 -6.80
CA LEU A 740 -31.41 -25.42 -6.46
C LEU A 740 -30.68 -25.85 -5.20
N ASP A 741 -31.39 -26.49 -4.28
CA ASP A 741 -30.81 -27.05 -3.06
C ASP A 741 -30.28 -28.47 -3.30
N SER A 742 -29.45 -29.01 -2.39
CA SER A 742 -28.87 -30.35 -2.50
C SER A 742 -29.90 -31.44 -2.79
N ASP A 743 -31.06 -31.36 -2.13
CA ASP A 743 -32.13 -32.35 -2.27
C ASP A 743 -32.89 -32.21 -3.61
N ASP A 744 -32.99 -30.99 -4.16
CA ASP A 744 -33.52 -30.76 -5.50
C ASP A 744 -32.58 -31.36 -6.56
N VAL A 745 -31.27 -31.21 -6.39
CA VAL A 745 -30.27 -31.78 -7.31
C VAL A 745 -30.33 -33.31 -7.28
N LYS A 746 -30.40 -33.92 -6.10
CA LYS A 746 -30.60 -35.38 -5.96
C LYS A 746 -31.86 -35.85 -6.69
N ALA A 747 -32.98 -35.13 -6.51
CA ALA A 747 -34.23 -35.46 -7.18
C ALA A 747 -34.10 -35.42 -8.71
N ILE A 748 -33.42 -34.41 -9.26
CA ILE A 748 -33.19 -34.26 -10.70
C ILE A 748 -32.32 -35.39 -11.25
N VAL A 749 -31.24 -35.75 -10.53
CA VAL A 749 -30.34 -36.85 -10.92
C VAL A 749 -31.08 -38.19 -10.90
N ASP A 750 -31.99 -38.41 -9.95
CA ASP A 750 -32.86 -39.59 -9.88
C ASP A 750 -34.01 -39.59 -10.93
N GLY A 751 -34.11 -38.55 -11.76
CA GLY A 751 -35.19 -38.40 -12.75
C GLY A 751 -36.55 -38.01 -12.17
N LYS A 752 -36.58 -37.54 -10.91
CA LYS A 752 -37.79 -37.04 -10.23
C LYS A 752 -37.90 -35.52 -10.35
N VAL A 753 -39.13 -35.03 -10.24
CA VAL A 753 -39.42 -33.59 -10.24
C VAL A 753 -39.11 -33.02 -8.83
N PRO A 754 -38.30 -31.93 -8.70
CA PRO A 754 -37.94 -31.34 -7.41
C PRO A 754 -39.15 -30.96 -6.53
N GLN A 755 -39.04 -31.03 -5.20
CA GLN A 755 -40.17 -30.80 -4.28
C GLN A 755 -40.71 -29.35 -4.31
N LYS A 756 -39.86 -28.36 -4.60
CA LYS A 756 -40.26 -26.96 -4.83
C LYS A 756 -41.24 -26.75 -6.00
N LEU A 757 -41.51 -27.78 -6.80
CA LEU A 757 -42.56 -27.75 -7.82
C LEU A 757 -43.99 -27.96 -7.29
N THR A 758 -44.15 -28.33 -6.02
CA THR A 758 -45.46 -28.71 -5.45
C THR A 758 -46.06 -27.74 -4.42
N SER A 759 -45.28 -26.74 -4.01
CA SER A 759 -45.68 -25.63 -3.12
C SER A 759 -45.63 -24.30 -3.87
#